data_AF-A0A851UL76-F1
#
_entry.id   AF-A0A851UL76-F1
#
_cell.length_a   1.000
_cell.length_b   1.000
_cell.length_c   1.000
_cell.angle_alpha   90.00
_cell.angle_beta   90.00
_cell.angle_gamma   90.00
#
_symmetry.space_group_name_H-M   'P 1'
#
loop_
_entity.id
_entity.type
_entity.pdbx_description
1 polymer ?
#
loop_
_entity_poly.entity_id
_entity_poly.type
_entity_poly.pdbx_seq_one_letter_code
_entity_poly.pdbx_strand_id
1 'polypeptide(L)'
;QIQRALRSLSIPLERLHIMKGHMMHDMCKGLSRETHAQAKVRMLPTYICSTPNGTEKGNFLVVELCQNQVRTLLVTLYGDGNMSPQMTYKIFEMPEGLMQGEGEALFDFIAQCVIHFLAETISPENRNPEEHLPLGFVFPFTCQQTQLDKAELLSWSKGFSCSGVVGKDVVQLLQSAINKQQGDNGETSDTGGNWYSLWNIWKSSEIVPGQLCHVDVVALMNDTVGTMMTCSMEGRPCEVAMVAGETWAPPVPWQWVWGAVLVLSPIIPTDKGSNCCFMAEAYLVETAEETSGRMCVNTEWGCFGDDGALNDIFTPFDECVDVESSNPGEKRFEKMVGTLYLGEIVRHALITLASERAIFTGSDVTVLKEKGVFTMQHVLGIINNEEGITEVKRILEVLGLQPNERDCGRVQQICRAVVGRAVTLHATGLAAILSYMCQTREMESLMVNVGVEGELYSGYSRFEEILLNVSRLLAPECTPTLLPSRDGSGRGAAMVTAVALRLAAQRREVNEVLAPLRLSHDDLVKVQALMREEMERGLCKETNANASVRMLPTYVSNTPDGTERGDFLALDLGGTNFRVLVVHVTEEGISMASEIYVIPAAVMQGTGEGLFDHIIDCIIHFQMKQNLVMRMLPLGFTFSFPCQQMGLDKALLLNWTKGFSASGCVGQDVVQLLREAAQRKQHLGMQVVALVNDTVGTMMACGYDDPKCEIGLIVGTGTNACYMEEMRNVGTLEGDQGRMCINMEWGAFGDNGCLDHIFTHFDNVVDASTVNPGKQRFEKLISGMYLGEIVRQILMTMTEKQLLFQGRPCPKLQTKNIFQTKFLSTIELTLPLTPELVRSSNGLALRQIRTILRELELDASFDDSVLMREVCQTVSLRAAQLCAAGLAAVVEKMRENRGLDQLSVTVGVDGTLYKLHPCFSQNLQKTLKDLAPNCNVSFLLSEDGSGKGAALVAAVASR
;
A
#
# COMPACT_ATOMS: atom_id res chain seq x y z
N GLN A 1 -6.39 -10.85 57.45
CA GLN A 1 -6.90 -9.56 56.98
C GLN A 1 -5.88 -8.93 56.04
N ILE A 2 -4.86 -8.18 56.51
CA ILE A 2 -3.80 -7.57 55.65
C ILE A 2 -3.21 -8.55 54.61
N GLN A 3 -2.70 -9.70 55.04
CA GLN A 3 -2.14 -10.73 54.14
C GLN A 3 -3.14 -11.33 53.13
N ARG A 4 -4.45 -11.21 53.37
CA ARG A 4 -5.49 -11.61 52.40
C ARG A 4 -5.68 -10.51 51.35
N ALA A 5 -5.77 -9.25 51.76
CA ALA A 5 -5.86 -8.10 50.86
C ALA A 5 -4.61 -7.96 49.97
N LEU A 6 -3.41 -8.18 50.52
CA LEU A 6 -2.17 -8.21 49.74
C LEU A 6 -2.12 -9.38 48.74
N ARG A 7 -2.72 -10.54 49.07
CA ARG A 7 -2.82 -11.67 48.13
C ARG A 7 -3.81 -11.40 47.00
N SER A 8 -4.96 -10.77 47.25
CA SER A 8 -5.89 -10.40 46.18
C SER A 8 -5.32 -9.30 45.27
N LEU A 9 -4.44 -8.44 45.78
CA LEU A 9 -3.75 -7.42 44.98
C LEU A 9 -2.49 -7.93 44.27
N SER A 10 -2.14 -9.22 44.41
CA SER A 10 -0.95 -9.82 43.78
C SER A 10 -1.36 -10.82 42.71
N ILE A 11 -0.88 -10.63 41.48
CA ILE A 11 -1.25 -11.46 40.33
C ILE A 11 -0.11 -12.45 40.02
N PRO A 12 -0.33 -13.77 40.06
CA PRO A 12 0.68 -14.76 39.69
C PRO A 12 1.11 -14.66 38.22
N LEU A 13 2.38 -14.94 37.93
CA LEU A 13 2.93 -14.87 36.56
C LEU A 13 2.15 -15.72 35.55
N GLU A 14 1.65 -16.89 35.96
CA GLU A 14 0.78 -17.75 35.14
C GLU A 14 -0.51 -17.03 34.68
N ARG A 15 -1.13 -16.23 35.57
CA ARG A 15 -2.31 -15.43 35.24
C ARG A 15 -1.97 -14.27 34.30
N LEU A 16 -0.79 -13.68 34.44
CA LEU A 16 -0.30 -12.66 33.51
C LEU A 16 -0.07 -13.24 32.10
N HIS A 17 0.42 -14.48 31.97
CA HIS A 17 0.50 -15.16 30.66
C HIS A 17 -0.89 -15.41 30.04
N ILE A 18 -1.89 -15.82 30.83
CA ILE A 18 -3.27 -15.99 30.36
C ILE A 18 -3.84 -14.63 29.89
N MET A 19 -3.69 -13.58 30.71
CA MET A 19 -4.11 -12.22 30.39
C MET A 19 -3.44 -11.68 29.12
N LYS A 20 -2.12 -11.91 28.94
CA LYS A 20 -1.40 -11.59 27.70
C LYS A 20 -2.06 -12.26 26.49
N GLY A 21 -2.39 -13.56 26.60
CA GLY A 21 -3.08 -14.31 25.56
C GLY A 21 -4.46 -13.75 25.22
N HIS A 22 -5.26 -13.39 26.24
CA HIS A 22 -6.56 -12.74 26.06
C HIS A 22 -6.43 -11.37 25.37
N MET A 23 -5.45 -10.55 25.77
CA MET A 23 -5.18 -9.24 25.13
C MET A 23 -4.79 -9.42 23.66
N MET A 24 -3.88 -10.33 23.34
CA MET A 24 -3.50 -10.61 21.94
C MET A 24 -4.70 -11.10 21.10
N HIS A 25 -5.59 -11.91 21.69
CA HIS A 25 -6.79 -12.38 21.02
C HIS A 25 -7.78 -11.24 20.74
N ASP A 26 -8.00 -10.35 21.70
CA ASP A 26 -8.88 -9.17 21.53
C ASP A 26 -8.29 -8.13 20.56
N MET A 27 -6.97 -7.96 20.53
CA MET A 27 -6.28 -7.17 19.50
C MET A 27 -6.58 -7.71 18.09
N CYS A 28 -6.51 -9.04 17.89
CA CYS A 28 -6.87 -9.65 16.62
C CYS A 28 -8.35 -9.43 16.27
N LYS A 29 -9.27 -9.55 17.25
CA LYS A 29 -10.70 -9.27 17.02
C LYS A 29 -10.96 -7.83 16.60
N GLY A 30 -10.29 -6.86 17.24
CA GLY A 30 -10.45 -5.44 16.97
C GLY A 30 -9.91 -5.01 15.61
N LEU A 31 -8.85 -5.67 15.13
CA LEU A 31 -8.27 -5.42 13.82
C LEU A 31 -9.07 -6.03 12.66
N SER A 32 -9.74 -7.18 12.86
CA SER A 32 -10.50 -7.84 11.80
C SER A 32 -11.88 -7.21 11.57
N ARG A 33 -12.23 -7.03 10.29
CA ARG A 33 -13.49 -6.40 9.85
C ARG A 33 -14.72 -7.21 10.25
N GLU A 34 -14.61 -8.54 10.34
CA GLU A 34 -15.71 -9.43 10.71
C GLU A 34 -16.05 -9.33 12.21
N THR A 35 -15.05 -9.16 13.06
CA THR A 35 -15.20 -9.21 14.52
C THR A 35 -15.11 -7.85 15.21
N HIS A 36 -14.66 -6.79 14.54
CA HIS A 36 -14.45 -5.46 15.12
C HIS A 36 -15.68 -4.94 15.90
N ALA A 37 -16.89 -5.11 15.36
CA ALA A 37 -18.12 -4.66 15.99
C ALA A 37 -18.44 -5.34 17.35
N GLN A 38 -17.79 -6.47 17.65
CA GLN A 38 -17.92 -7.21 18.92
C GLN A 38 -16.69 -7.02 19.83
N ALA A 39 -15.60 -6.43 19.33
CA ALA A 39 -14.36 -6.27 20.07
C ALA A 39 -14.45 -5.17 21.14
N LYS A 40 -13.89 -5.46 22.33
CA LYS A 40 -13.78 -4.46 23.40
C LYS A 40 -12.53 -3.59 23.25
N VAL A 41 -11.40 -4.20 22.93
CA VAL A 41 -10.19 -3.51 22.46
C VAL A 41 -10.43 -3.12 21.01
N ARG A 42 -10.73 -1.85 20.74
CA ARG A 42 -11.26 -1.42 19.43
C ARG A 42 -10.22 -1.38 18.31
N MET A 43 -8.94 -1.20 18.64
CA MET A 43 -7.84 -1.19 17.64
C MET A 43 -8.11 -0.19 16.50
N LEU A 44 -8.36 1.07 16.88
CA LEU A 44 -8.79 2.14 15.99
C LEU A 44 -7.63 2.57 15.06
N PRO A 45 -7.84 2.57 13.72
CA PRO A 45 -6.85 3.07 12.78
C PRO A 45 -6.70 4.58 12.92
N THR A 46 -5.46 5.09 12.94
CA THR A 46 -5.17 6.53 13.06
C THR A 46 -4.78 7.20 11.74
N TYR A 47 -4.62 6.40 10.67
CA TYR A 47 -4.13 6.84 9.36
C TYR A 47 -2.71 7.46 9.36
N ILE A 48 -1.96 7.29 10.45
CA ILE A 48 -0.56 7.71 10.56
C ILE A 48 0.31 6.54 10.10
N CYS A 49 0.72 6.58 8.83
CA CYS A 49 1.32 5.42 8.14
C CYS A 49 2.85 5.35 8.19
N SER A 50 3.52 6.35 8.77
CA SER A 50 4.99 6.41 8.83
C SER A 50 5.46 7.06 10.12
N THR A 51 6.62 6.63 10.60
CA THR A 51 7.38 7.35 11.63
C THR A 51 8.20 8.48 11.00
N PRO A 52 8.75 9.41 11.80
CA PRO A 52 9.66 10.45 11.32
C PRO A 52 10.94 9.89 10.70
N ASN A 53 11.56 10.65 9.81
CA ASN A 53 12.86 10.33 9.19
C ASN A 53 13.77 11.57 8.98
N GLY A 54 13.37 12.70 9.56
CA GLY A 54 13.28 13.97 8.84
C GLY A 54 14.53 14.63 8.28
N THR A 55 14.51 15.23 7.09
CA THR A 55 13.45 15.52 6.08
C THR A 55 12.22 16.35 6.50
N GLU A 56 11.51 16.05 7.60
CA GLU A 56 10.36 16.85 8.06
C GLU A 56 10.79 18.29 8.39
N LYS A 57 10.20 19.26 7.68
CA LYS A 57 10.52 20.69 7.78
C LYS A 57 9.30 21.57 7.53
N GLY A 58 9.28 22.75 8.16
CA GLY A 58 8.19 23.72 8.02
C GLY A 58 7.74 24.29 9.37
N ASN A 59 6.72 25.16 9.33
CA ASN A 59 6.02 25.67 10.50
C ASN A 59 4.69 24.92 10.65
N PHE A 60 4.43 24.40 11.84
CA PHE A 60 3.24 23.61 12.14
C PHE A 60 2.55 24.19 13.37
N LEU A 61 1.26 24.45 13.22
CA LEU A 61 0.39 24.87 14.31
C LEU A 61 -0.14 23.60 14.99
N VAL A 62 -0.32 23.65 16.30
CA VAL A 62 -0.91 22.55 17.06
C VAL A 62 -1.90 23.11 18.04
N VAL A 63 -3.05 22.47 18.16
CA VAL A 63 -3.97 22.69 19.30
C VAL A 63 -4.20 21.38 20.03
N GLU A 64 -4.02 21.42 21.35
CA GLU A 64 -4.26 20.29 22.24
C GLU A 64 -5.46 20.61 23.13
N LEU A 65 -6.49 19.77 23.06
CA LEU A 65 -7.62 19.83 23.97
C LEU A 65 -7.28 19.08 25.25
N CYS A 66 -6.86 19.81 26.27
CA CYS A 66 -6.71 19.30 27.64
C CYS A 66 -8.07 19.35 28.37
N GLN A 67 -8.15 18.93 29.64
CA GLN A 67 -9.42 18.88 30.38
C GLN A 67 -10.17 20.23 30.43
N ASN A 68 -9.71 21.15 31.26
CA ASN A 68 -10.29 22.47 31.45
C ASN A 68 -9.42 23.55 30.79
N GLN A 69 -8.52 23.16 29.89
CA GLN A 69 -7.55 24.03 29.25
C GLN A 69 -7.42 23.69 27.76
N VAL A 70 -7.09 24.70 26.95
CA VAL A 70 -6.66 24.53 25.55
C VAL A 70 -5.22 25.02 25.46
N ARG A 71 -4.33 24.18 24.91
CA ARG A 71 -2.94 24.58 24.63
C ARG A 71 -2.76 24.77 23.13
N THR A 72 -2.16 25.88 22.74
CA THR A 72 -1.79 26.16 21.34
C THR A 72 -0.28 26.23 21.22
N LEU A 73 0.30 25.62 20.19
CA LEU A 73 1.74 25.62 19.93
C LEU A 73 2.04 26.00 18.49
N LEU A 74 3.12 26.75 18.27
CA LEU A 74 3.77 26.90 16.97
C LEU A 74 5.11 26.16 17.05
N VAL A 75 5.31 25.20 16.15
CA VAL A 75 6.50 24.35 16.09
C VAL A 75 7.17 24.51 14.73
N THR A 76 8.43 24.93 14.73
CA THR A 76 9.28 25.02 13.53
C THR A 76 10.20 23.81 13.48
N LEU A 77 10.06 22.99 12.43
CA LEU A 77 10.97 21.90 12.10
C LEU A 77 11.95 22.37 11.02
N TYR A 78 13.25 22.13 11.21
CA TYR A 78 14.28 22.62 10.30
C TYR A 78 14.65 21.64 9.18
N GLY A 79 14.34 20.34 9.32
CA GLY A 79 14.74 19.30 8.37
C GLY A 79 16.21 18.91 8.47
N ASP A 80 16.72 18.21 7.43
CA ASP A 80 18.13 17.84 7.25
C ASP A 80 18.80 17.15 8.45
N GLY A 81 18.04 16.34 9.20
CA GLY A 81 18.51 15.66 10.42
C GLY A 81 18.57 16.55 11.67
N ASN A 82 18.21 17.84 11.57
CA ASN A 82 18.09 18.71 12.73
C ASN A 82 16.73 18.51 13.44
N MET A 83 16.75 17.57 14.39
CA MET A 83 15.60 17.17 15.21
C MET A 83 15.39 18.04 16.47
N SER A 84 16.02 19.23 16.55
CA SER A 84 15.77 20.21 17.62
C SER A 84 14.75 21.27 17.16
N PRO A 85 13.44 21.08 17.40
CA PRO A 85 12.43 22.05 16.97
C PRO A 85 12.52 23.35 17.77
N GLN A 86 12.25 24.47 17.13
CA GLN A 86 11.87 25.68 17.86
C GLN A 86 10.37 25.60 18.18
N MET A 87 9.99 25.93 19.42
CA MET A 87 8.61 25.80 19.90
C MET A 87 8.23 27.03 20.73
N THR A 88 7.05 27.57 20.45
CA THR A 88 6.37 28.59 21.27
C THR A 88 4.97 28.09 21.58
N TYR A 89 4.45 28.33 22.79
CA TYR A 89 3.12 27.86 23.17
C TYR A 89 2.42 28.81 24.14
N LYS A 90 1.09 28.70 24.22
CA LYS A 90 0.23 29.36 25.18
C LYS A 90 -0.83 28.38 25.71
N ILE A 91 -1.29 28.60 26.93
CA ILE A 91 -2.35 27.83 27.58
C ILE A 91 -3.51 28.79 27.90
N PHE A 92 -4.74 28.35 27.64
CA PHE A 92 -5.97 29.09 27.88
C PHE A 92 -6.88 28.26 28.80
N GLU A 93 -7.33 28.84 29.92
CA GLU A 93 -8.33 28.22 30.79
C GLU A 93 -9.73 28.27 30.14
N MET A 94 -10.45 27.15 30.19
CA MET A 94 -11.85 27.09 29.74
C MET A 94 -12.79 27.77 30.74
N PRO A 95 -13.82 28.50 30.26
CA PRO A 95 -14.93 28.96 31.09
C PRO A 95 -15.66 27.81 31.80
N GLU A 96 -16.16 28.07 33.02
CA GLU A 96 -16.99 27.12 33.77
C GLU A 96 -18.20 26.64 32.96
N GLY A 97 -18.50 25.34 33.04
CA GLY A 97 -19.63 24.71 32.37
C GLY A 97 -19.43 24.41 30.88
N LEU A 98 -18.34 24.87 30.25
CA LEU A 98 -18.09 24.62 28.81
C LEU A 98 -17.97 23.12 28.48
N MET A 99 -17.33 22.34 29.36
CA MET A 99 -17.15 20.88 29.22
C MET A 99 -18.47 20.09 29.21
N GLN A 100 -19.58 20.68 29.68
CA GLN A 100 -20.92 20.07 29.68
C GLN A 100 -21.95 20.92 28.91
N GLY A 101 -21.48 21.85 28.08
CA GLY A 101 -22.31 22.79 27.33
C GLY A 101 -22.59 22.36 25.88
N GLU A 102 -22.88 23.34 25.02
CA GLU A 102 -23.08 23.11 23.59
C GLU A 102 -21.75 22.86 22.87
N GLY A 103 -21.71 21.87 21.99
CA GLY A 103 -20.54 21.53 21.18
C GLY A 103 -20.00 22.70 20.35
N GLU A 104 -20.88 23.49 19.75
CA GLU A 104 -20.47 24.68 18.97
C GLU A 104 -19.66 25.66 19.83
N ALA A 105 -20.06 25.88 21.09
CA ALA A 105 -19.36 26.79 21.99
C ALA A 105 -17.96 26.28 22.35
N LEU A 106 -17.77 24.95 22.46
CA LEU A 106 -16.45 24.36 22.70
C LEU A 106 -15.53 24.58 21.50
N PHE A 107 -15.98 24.30 20.27
CA PHE A 107 -15.15 24.48 19.07
C PHE A 107 -14.91 25.96 18.75
N ASP A 108 -15.88 26.85 18.97
CA ASP A 108 -15.68 28.31 18.89
C ASP A 108 -14.61 28.79 19.87
N PHE A 109 -14.59 28.27 21.11
CA PHE A 109 -13.56 28.61 22.10
C PHE A 109 -12.17 28.12 21.68
N ILE A 110 -12.06 26.87 21.20
CA ILE A 110 -10.79 26.32 20.69
C ILE A 110 -10.28 27.17 19.51
N ALA A 111 -11.15 27.53 18.56
CA ALA A 111 -10.80 28.41 17.44
C ALA A 111 -10.35 29.80 17.89
N GLN A 112 -11.01 30.40 18.89
CA GLN A 112 -10.58 31.68 19.48
C GLN A 112 -9.18 31.59 20.10
N CYS A 113 -8.86 30.51 20.81
CA CYS A 113 -7.53 30.27 21.36
C CYS A 113 -6.46 30.25 20.26
N VAL A 114 -6.72 29.53 19.16
CA VAL A 114 -5.82 29.43 18.00
C VAL A 114 -5.58 30.80 17.36
N ILE A 115 -6.65 31.55 17.06
CA ILE A 115 -6.55 32.88 16.44
C ILE A 115 -5.85 33.89 17.36
N HIS A 116 -6.13 33.88 18.66
CA HIS A 116 -5.46 34.74 19.64
C HIS A 116 -3.96 34.46 19.73
N PHE A 117 -3.59 33.18 19.77
CA PHE A 117 -2.19 32.77 19.83
C PHE A 117 -1.41 33.18 18.57
N LEU A 118 -1.99 33.01 17.38
CA LEU A 118 -1.38 33.48 16.13
C LEU A 118 -1.21 35.01 16.12
N ALA A 119 -2.20 35.75 16.62
CA ALA A 119 -2.15 37.21 16.67
C ALA A 119 -1.03 37.75 17.58
N GLU A 120 -0.72 37.07 18.69
CA GLU A 120 0.41 37.42 19.57
C GLU A 120 1.76 36.92 19.05
N THR A 121 1.80 35.74 18.41
CA THR A 121 3.06 35.05 18.05
C THR A 121 3.63 35.51 16.71
N ILE A 122 2.78 35.87 15.75
CA ILE A 122 3.20 36.32 14.42
C ILE A 122 3.03 37.84 14.30
N SER A 123 4.16 38.55 14.32
CA SER A 123 4.23 40.01 14.11
C SER A 123 3.49 40.44 12.85
N PRO A 124 2.76 41.56 12.84
CA PRO A 124 1.97 42.01 11.67
C PRO A 124 2.76 42.09 10.36
N GLU A 125 4.03 42.45 10.42
CA GLU A 125 4.95 42.56 9.27
C GLU A 125 5.29 41.21 8.61
N ASN A 126 5.12 40.10 9.35
CA ASN A 126 5.42 38.73 8.90
C ASN A 126 4.16 37.92 8.57
N ARG A 127 2.96 38.53 8.60
CA ARG A 127 1.71 37.82 8.27
C ARG A 127 1.50 37.82 6.77
N ASN A 128 1.54 36.64 6.16
CA ASN A 128 1.15 36.46 4.77
C ASN A 128 -0.27 35.85 4.70
N PRO A 129 -1.29 36.56 4.22
CA PRO A 129 -2.65 36.01 4.07
C PRO A 129 -2.75 34.94 2.97
N GLU A 130 -1.75 34.80 2.09
CA GLU A 130 -1.65 33.68 1.12
C GLU A 130 -0.95 32.44 1.73
N GLU A 131 -0.42 32.53 2.96
CA GLU A 131 0.22 31.40 3.63
C GLU A 131 -0.81 30.55 4.39
N HIS A 132 -0.78 29.25 4.12
CA HIS A 132 -1.58 28.24 4.79
C HIS A 132 -0.74 27.57 5.88
N LEU A 133 -1.14 27.74 7.14
CA LEU A 133 -0.51 27.11 8.29
C LEU A 133 -1.23 25.78 8.60
N PRO A 134 -0.56 24.63 8.43
CA PRO A 134 -1.15 23.34 8.76
C PRO A 134 -1.25 23.16 10.29
N LEU A 135 -2.44 22.79 10.75
CA LEU A 135 -2.77 22.53 12.14
C LEU A 135 -2.91 21.03 12.42
N GLY A 136 -2.18 20.56 13.42
CA GLY A 136 -2.41 19.26 14.07
C GLY A 136 -3.34 19.42 15.29
N PHE A 137 -4.39 18.62 15.36
CA PHE A 137 -5.37 18.62 16.44
C PHE A 137 -5.16 17.39 17.34
N VAL A 138 -4.65 17.62 18.56
CA VAL A 138 -4.57 16.58 19.59
C VAL A 138 -5.90 16.57 20.34
N PHE A 139 -6.66 15.50 20.13
CA PHE A 139 -8.01 15.34 20.65
C PHE A 139 -8.09 13.98 21.39
N PRO A 140 -7.93 13.97 22.72
CA PRO A 140 -7.66 12.75 23.48
C PRO A 140 -8.94 11.97 23.86
N PHE A 141 -9.79 11.73 22.85
CA PHE A 141 -11.08 11.04 22.95
C PHE A 141 -11.20 9.92 21.91
N THR A 142 -12.05 8.94 22.18
CA THR A 142 -12.27 7.78 21.31
C THR A 142 -13.00 8.21 20.02
N CYS A 143 -12.26 8.30 18.91
CA CYS A 143 -12.78 8.72 17.60
C CYS A 143 -12.60 7.63 16.53
N GLN A 144 -13.57 7.50 15.63
CA GLN A 144 -13.44 6.69 14.42
C GLN A 144 -12.86 7.57 13.30
N GLN A 145 -11.59 7.39 13.00
CA GLN A 145 -10.96 8.04 11.84
C GLN A 145 -11.25 7.22 10.57
N THR A 146 -11.51 7.93 9.48
CA THR A 146 -11.56 7.33 8.11
C THR A 146 -10.48 7.90 7.20
N GLN A 147 -9.92 9.05 7.57
CA GLN A 147 -8.75 9.69 6.97
C GLN A 147 -8.01 10.41 8.12
N LEU A 148 -6.82 10.94 7.87
CA LEU A 148 -6.06 11.63 8.92
C LEU A 148 -6.75 12.92 9.38
N ASP A 149 -7.40 13.61 8.46
CA ASP A 149 -8.16 14.85 8.57
C ASP A 149 -9.67 14.63 8.75
N LYS A 150 -10.11 13.41 9.10
CA LYS A 150 -11.54 13.08 9.21
C LYS A 150 -11.83 12.09 10.33
N ALA A 151 -12.55 12.55 11.37
CA ALA A 151 -12.67 11.82 12.63
C ALA A 151 -14.03 11.99 13.31
N GLU A 152 -14.84 10.93 13.36
CA GLU A 152 -16.13 10.93 14.06
C GLU A 152 -15.95 10.66 15.57
N LEU A 153 -16.45 11.55 16.45
CA LEU A 153 -16.43 11.30 17.90
C LEU A 153 -17.44 10.19 18.26
N LEU A 154 -16.95 9.09 18.83
CA LEU A 154 -17.80 7.95 19.22
C LEU A 154 -18.40 8.10 20.62
N SER A 155 -17.65 8.67 21.56
CA SER A 155 -18.08 8.83 22.96
C SER A 155 -17.22 9.84 23.70
N TRP A 156 -17.84 10.73 24.47
CA TRP A 156 -17.13 11.55 25.45
C TRP A 156 -16.61 10.72 26.64
N SER A 157 -15.55 11.24 27.26
CA SER A 157 -14.94 10.72 28.49
C SER A 157 -14.35 11.90 29.29
N LYS A 158 -13.53 11.64 30.32
CA LYS A 158 -12.74 12.68 31.02
C LYS A 158 -13.55 13.90 31.53
N GLY A 159 -14.81 13.68 31.92
CA GLY A 159 -15.72 14.72 32.42
C GLY A 159 -16.42 15.59 31.35
N PHE A 160 -16.14 15.38 30.06
CA PHE A 160 -16.86 16.05 28.97
C PHE A 160 -18.21 15.40 28.72
N SER A 161 -19.19 16.21 28.29
CA SER A 161 -20.50 15.74 27.82
C SER A 161 -21.17 16.73 26.87
N CYS A 162 -20.40 17.42 26.02
CA CYS A 162 -20.93 18.48 25.16
C CYS A 162 -21.96 17.96 24.14
N SER A 163 -23.10 18.62 24.06
CA SER A 163 -24.21 18.27 23.16
C SER A 163 -23.84 18.49 21.70
N GLY A 164 -24.40 17.66 20.81
CA GLY A 164 -24.30 17.85 19.37
C GLY A 164 -22.91 17.59 18.74
N VAL A 165 -21.99 16.91 19.44
CA VAL A 165 -20.65 16.53 18.91
C VAL A 165 -20.52 15.02 18.60
N VAL A 166 -21.08 14.15 19.45
CA VAL A 166 -21.04 12.69 19.23
C VAL A 166 -21.73 12.35 17.91
N GLY A 167 -21.09 11.52 17.08
CA GLY A 167 -21.55 11.19 15.73
C GLY A 167 -21.25 12.27 14.67
N LYS A 168 -20.40 13.26 14.97
CA LYS A 168 -19.93 14.26 14.01
C LYS A 168 -18.42 14.24 13.84
N ASP A 169 -17.98 14.72 12.68
CA ASP A 169 -16.58 14.94 12.36
C ASP A 169 -16.01 16.14 13.14
N VAL A 170 -15.15 15.87 14.12
CA VAL A 170 -14.58 16.92 14.98
C VAL A 170 -13.53 17.76 14.27
N VAL A 171 -12.93 17.27 13.18
CA VAL A 171 -12.03 18.07 12.34
C VAL A 171 -12.84 19.11 11.57
N GLN A 172 -13.95 18.69 10.95
CA GLN A 172 -14.86 19.62 10.27
C GLN A 172 -15.46 20.66 11.24
N LEU A 173 -15.81 20.26 12.47
CA LEU A 173 -16.30 21.21 13.50
C LEU A 173 -15.25 22.27 13.86
N LEU A 174 -14.00 21.86 14.07
CA LEU A 174 -12.90 22.80 14.35
C LEU A 174 -12.59 23.72 13.17
N GLN A 175 -12.49 23.17 11.94
CA GLN A 175 -12.26 23.96 10.73
C GLN A 175 -13.37 24.99 10.52
N SER A 176 -14.63 24.60 10.70
CA SER A 176 -15.78 25.50 10.56
C SER A 176 -15.74 26.64 11.58
N ALA A 177 -15.37 26.35 12.83
CA ALA A 177 -15.18 27.35 13.87
C ALA A 177 -14.01 28.30 13.56
N ILE A 178 -12.90 27.79 13.04
CA ILE A 178 -11.75 28.62 12.60
C ILE A 178 -12.17 29.57 11.47
N ASN A 179 -12.82 29.07 10.41
CA ASN A 179 -13.27 29.89 9.28
C ASN A 179 -14.24 31.00 9.74
N LYS A 180 -15.18 30.65 10.64
CA LYS A 180 -16.11 31.59 11.30
C LYS A 180 -15.38 32.71 12.06
N GLN A 181 -14.25 32.43 12.72
CA GLN A 181 -13.42 33.46 13.38
C GLN A 181 -12.55 34.26 12.40
N GLN A 182 -12.14 33.69 11.27
CA GLN A 182 -11.35 34.40 10.24
C GLN A 182 -12.18 35.38 9.39
N GLY A 183 -13.51 35.30 9.46
CA GLY A 183 -14.45 36.17 8.74
C GLY A 183 -14.96 35.57 7.42
N ASP A 184 -14.70 34.28 7.19
CA ASP A 184 -15.06 33.58 5.96
C ASP A 184 -16.41 32.86 6.15
N ASN A 185 -17.51 33.56 5.84
CA ASN A 185 -18.85 32.98 5.81
C ASN A 185 -19.74 33.65 4.75
N GLY A 186 -20.26 32.82 3.84
CA GLY A 186 -21.52 33.14 3.17
C GLY A 186 -22.68 33.05 4.18
N GLU A 187 -23.60 34.01 4.10
CA GLU A 187 -24.94 34.03 4.71
C GLU A 187 -25.09 33.38 6.11
N THR A 188 -24.81 34.15 7.16
CA THR A 188 -25.19 33.78 8.53
C THR A 188 -26.71 33.91 8.74
N SER A 189 -27.34 32.86 9.26
CA SER A 189 -28.72 32.92 9.77
C SER A 189 -28.75 33.47 11.20
N ASP A 190 -29.55 34.51 11.40
CA ASP A 190 -29.67 35.21 12.68
C ASP A 190 -30.56 34.43 13.65
N THR A 191 -29.95 33.72 14.61
CA THR A 191 -30.64 33.16 15.78
C THR A 191 -29.95 33.58 17.07
N GLY A 192 -30.45 34.68 17.65
CA GLY A 192 -29.87 35.29 18.85
C GLY A 192 -29.86 34.36 20.08
N GLY A 193 -28.65 34.14 20.61
CA GLY A 193 -28.39 33.50 21.90
C GLY A 193 -27.45 34.36 22.75
N ASN A 194 -27.52 34.23 24.08
CA ASN A 194 -26.95 35.16 25.05
C ASN A 194 -25.40 35.04 25.25
N TRP A 195 -24.66 34.74 24.17
CA TRP A 195 -23.21 34.49 24.18
C TRP A 195 -22.36 35.69 23.74
N TYR A 196 -22.98 36.77 23.24
CA TYR A 196 -22.31 38.04 22.89
C TYR A 196 -21.50 38.68 24.05
N SER A 197 -21.69 38.22 25.29
CA SER A 197 -20.91 38.62 26.46
C SER A 197 -19.51 38.01 26.53
N LEU A 198 -19.29 36.79 26.01
CA LEU A 198 -17.96 36.14 25.98
C LEU A 198 -17.01 36.80 24.97
N TRP A 199 -17.55 37.42 23.93
CA TRP A 199 -16.81 38.16 22.90
C TRP A 199 -16.00 39.37 23.42
N ASN A 200 -16.12 39.69 24.72
CA ASN A 200 -15.36 40.76 25.38
C ASN A 200 -14.21 40.27 26.27
N ILE A 201 -13.99 38.96 26.47
CA ILE A 201 -12.92 38.48 27.37
C ILE A 201 -11.52 38.80 26.81
N TRP A 202 -11.35 38.73 25.48
CA TRP A 202 -10.05 38.91 24.81
C TRP A 202 -10.08 39.99 23.71
N LYS A 203 -10.73 41.12 23.95
CA LYS A 203 -10.64 42.28 23.06
C LYS A 203 -9.26 42.95 23.16
N SER A 204 -8.29 42.41 22.42
CA SER A 204 -7.22 43.23 21.86
C SER A 204 -7.84 44.21 20.85
N SER A 205 -7.53 45.50 20.99
CA SER A 205 -8.06 46.59 20.17
C SER A 205 -7.61 46.57 18.71
N GLU A 206 -6.79 45.59 18.31
CA GLU A 206 -5.94 45.65 17.10
C GLU A 206 -6.09 44.45 16.14
N ILE A 207 -6.94 43.45 16.44
CA ILE A 207 -7.14 42.31 15.54
C ILE A 207 -8.16 42.67 14.44
N VAL A 208 -7.66 43.01 13.25
CA VAL A 208 -8.47 43.23 12.04
C VAL A 208 -8.72 41.88 11.33
N PRO A 209 -9.97 41.49 11.05
CA PRO A 209 -10.27 40.29 10.24
C PRO A 209 -9.63 40.36 8.85
N GLY A 210 -9.11 39.24 8.34
CA GLY A 210 -8.46 39.14 7.04
C GLY A 210 -6.96 39.49 6.99
N GLN A 211 -6.29 39.67 8.13
CA GLN A 211 -4.84 39.92 8.23
C GLN A 211 -3.99 38.77 8.80
N LEU A 212 -4.58 37.60 9.02
CA LEU A 212 -3.91 36.41 9.56
C LEU A 212 -3.76 35.34 8.47
N CYS A 213 -2.75 34.47 8.61
CA CYS A 213 -2.56 33.30 7.74
C CYS A 213 -3.80 32.38 7.78
N HIS A 214 -4.10 31.70 6.68
CA HIS A 214 -5.15 30.67 6.70
C HIS A 214 -4.69 29.48 7.53
N VAL A 215 -5.63 28.75 8.15
CA VAL A 215 -5.31 27.63 9.03
C VAL A 215 -6.09 26.40 8.59
N ASP A 216 -5.37 25.37 8.15
CA ASP A 216 -5.94 24.11 7.68
C ASP A 216 -5.77 23.02 8.73
N VAL A 217 -6.84 22.42 9.22
CA VAL A 217 -6.78 21.28 10.15
C VAL A 217 -6.49 20.00 9.35
N VAL A 218 -5.20 19.67 9.18
CA VAL A 218 -4.75 18.58 8.29
C VAL A 218 -4.56 17.23 8.99
N ALA A 219 -4.62 17.19 10.32
CA ALA A 219 -4.47 15.93 11.07
C ALA A 219 -5.15 15.97 12.44
N LEU A 220 -5.92 14.92 12.76
CA LEU A 220 -6.32 14.60 14.13
C LEU A 220 -5.53 13.40 14.66
N MET A 221 -5.21 13.45 15.95
CA MET A 221 -4.54 12.35 16.63
C MET A 221 -4.88 12.27 18.12
N ASN A 222 -4.73 11.06 18.67
CA ASN A 222 -4.78 10.81 20.10
C ASN A 222 -3.43 11.17 20.78
N ASP A 223 -3.47 11.47 22.08
CA ASP A 223 -2.32 11.81 22.94
C ASP A 223 -1.23 10.73 22.94
N THR A 224 -1.59 9.45 22.90
CA THR A 224 -0.61 8.34 22.77
C THR A 224 0.22 8.43 21.48
N VAL A 225 -0.39 8.85 20.38
CA VAL A 225 0.30 8.97 19.08
C VAL A 225 1.21 10.19 19.07
N GLY A 226 0.76 11.30 19.67
CA GLY A 226 1.63 12.45 19.96
C GLY A 226 2.86 12.02 20.78
N THR A 227 2.66 11.25 21.87
CA THR A 227 3.74 10.68 22.68
C THR A 227 4.72 9.85 21.83
N MET A 228 4.21 8.93 20.99
CA MET A 228 5.03 8.10 20.10
C MET A 228 5.89 8.94 19.15
N MET A 229 5.31 10.00 18.59
CA MET A 229 5.96 10.82 17.57
C MET A 229 6.92 11.83 18.20
N THR A 230 6.64 12.34 19.41
CA THR A 230 7.60 13.12 20.24
C THR A 230 8.84 12.27 20.53
N CYS A 231 8.67 11.05 21.05
CA CYS A 231 9.79 10.17 21.37
C CYS A 231 10.54 9.65 20.12
N SER A 232 9.92 9.75 18.94
CA SER A 232 10.55 9.37 17.67
C SER A 232 11.47 10.45 17.07
N MET A 233 11.55 11.64 17.68
CA MET A 233 12.42 12.71 17.19
C MET A 233 13.90 12.48 17.51
N GLU A 234 14.25 11.76 18.59
CA GLU A 234 15.65 11.54 18.98
C GLU A 234 16.10 10.09 18.68
N GLY A 235 16.91 9.90 17.63
CA GLY A 235 17.55 8.61 17.33
C GLY A 235 16.69 7.65 16.49
N ARG A 236 16.50 6.41 16.97
CA ARG A 236 15.64 5.44 16.28
C ARG A 236 14.17 5.71 16.67
N PRO A 237 13.24 5.81 15.69
CA PRO A 237 11.83 6.04 15.99
C PRO A 237 11.20 5.03 16.96
N CYS A 238 10.25 5.50 17.75
CA CYS A 238 9.34 4.65 18.51
C CYS A 238 8.33 3.98 17.58
N GLU A 239 8.05 2.71 17.84
CA GLU A 239 7.00 1.96 17.11
C GLU A 239 5.85 1.55 18.05
N VAL A 240 5.93 1.95 19.33
CA VAL A 240 4.94 1.79 20.39
C VAL A 240 4.99 3.05 21.26
N ALA A 241 3.87 3.49 21.83
CA ALA A 241 3.87 4.37 22.98
C ALA A 241 2.74 4.07 23.95
N MET A 242 2.97 4.29 25.25
CA MET A 242 1.95 4.22 26.30
C MET A 242 1.87 5.52 27.10
N VAL A 243 0.66 5.84 27.54
CA VAL A 243 0.36 6.90 28.49
C VAL A 243 -0.13 6.24 29.77
N ALA A 244 0.53 6.53 30.91
CA ALA A 244 0.25 5.95 32.22
C ALA A 244 -0.19 7.04 33.22
N GLY A 245 -1.40 7.56 33.03
CA GLY A 245 -1.88 8.83 33.60
C GLY A 245 -1.41 10.04 32.78
N GLU A 246 -1.93 11.24 33.01
CA GLU A 246 -1.43 12.46 32.35
C GLU A 246 -0.45 13.21 33.27
N THR A 247 0.62 13.78 32.70
CA THR A 247 1.61 14.61 33.41
C THR A 247 1.45 16.07 33.04
N TRP A 248 1.08 16.93 34.00
CA TRP A 248 1.30 18.37 33.89
C TRP A 248 1.83 18.96 35.20
N ALA A 249 3.15 19.05 35.29
CA ALA A 249 3.86 19.88 36.27
C ALA A 249 5.04 20.55 35.55
N PRO A 250 5.13 21.90 35.54
CA PRO A 250 6.27 22.57 34.93
C PRO A 250 7.52 22.39 35.81
N PRO A 251 8.69 22.03 35.25
CA PRO A 251 9.95 22.39 35.87
C PRO A 251 10.11 23.91 35.73
N VAL A 252 10.22 24.62 36.85
CA VAL A 252 10.32 26.10 36.89
C VAL A 252 11.52 26.58 36.05
N PRO A 253 11.31 27.30 34.92
CA PRO A 253 12.39 27.98 34.23
C PRO A 253 12.55 29.37 34.85
N TRP A 254 13.57 29.53 35.69
CA TRP A 254 13.89 30.81 36.30
C TRP A 254 14.42 31.81 35.27
N GLN A 255 13.64 32.84 34.94
CA GLN A 255 14.19 34.12 34.47
C GLN A 255 13.51 35.30 35.20
N TRP A 256 14.34 36.24 35.64
CA TRP A 256 13.91 37.39 36.44
C TRP A 256 13.44 38.53 35.54
N VAL A 257 12.24 39.07 35.81
CA VAL A 257 11.86 40.44 35.43
C VAL A 257 11.25 41.13 36.65
N TRP A 258 11.54 42.42 36.81
CA TRP A 258 11.29 43.17 38.04
C TRP A 258 9.80 43.44 38.29
N GLY A 259 9.30 43.05 39.46
CA GLY A 259 8.27 43.84 40.17
C GLY A 259 6.80 43.56 39.88
N ALA A 260 6.32 42.33 40.11
CA ALA A 260 4.91 42.09 40.46
C ALA A 260 4.78 40.86 41.38
N VAL A 261 4.00 40.99 42.46
CA VAL A 261 3.62 39.84 43.30
C VAL A 261 2.32 39.27 42.77
N LEU A 262 2.38 38.06 42.19
CA LEU A 262 1.21 37.26 41.85
C LEU A 262 1.08 36.10 42.84
N VAL A 263 -0.12 35.92 43.37
CA VAL A 263 -0.43 34.87 44.35
C VAL A 263 -0.49 33.52 43.65
N LEU A 264 0.25 32.55 44.18
CA LEU A 264 0.24 31.16 43.70
C LEU A 264 -1.09 30.49 44.06
N SER A 265 -1.95 30.28 43.07
CA SER A 265 -2.91 29.18 43.11
C SER A 265 -2.18 27.88 42.71
N PRO A 266 -2.24 26.79 43.51
CA PRO A 266 -1.69 25.52 43.09
C PRO A 266 -2.50 24.95 41.92
N ILE A 267 -1.83 24.67 40.81
CA ILE A 267 -2.43 24.00 39.64
C ILE A 267 -2.80 22.57 40.06
N ILE A 268 -4.06 22.19 39.89
CA ILE A 268 -4.60 20.86 40.25
C ILE A 268 -4.51 19.95 39.01
N PRO A 269 -3.79 18.81 39.05
CA PRO A 269 -3.62 17.96 37.88
C PRO A 269 -4.72 16.90 37.71
N THR A 270 -5.32 16.90 36.52
CA THR A 270 -6.26 15.91 35.95
C THR A 270 -6.22 16.05 34.40
N ASP A 271 -6.52 15.05 33.58
CA ASP A 271 -7.05 13.70 33.84
C ASP A 271 -5.94 12.64 33.97
N LYS A 272 -6.31 11.35 33.97
CA LYS A 272 -5.52 10.25 34.55
C LYS A 272 -5.81 8.87 33.91
N GLY A 273 -6.20 8.85 32.63
CA GLY A 273 -6.45 7.62 31.87
C GLY A 273 -5.20 6.78 31.56
N SER A 274 -5.39 5.60 30.95
CA SER A 274 -4.28 4.76 30.46
C SER A 274 -4.58 4.20 29.08
N ASN A 275 -3.69 4.45 28.12
CA ASN A 275 -3.86 4.02 26.74
C ASN A 275 -2.52 3.69 26.06
N CYS A 276 -2.57 3.01 24.92
CA CYS A 276 -1.40 2.60 24.15
C CYS A 276 -1.68 2.63 22.64
N CYS A 277 -0.65 2.97 21.85
CA CYS A 277 -0.68 2.86 20.40
C CYS A 277 0.60 2.18 19.86
N PHE A 278 0.52 1.57 18.67
CA PHE A 278 1.69 0.93 18.03
C PHE A 278 1.58 0.89 16.51
N MET A 279 2.72 0.75 15.83
CA MET A 279 2.80 0.60 14.37
C MET A 279 2.52 -0.86 13.95
N ALA A 280 1.26 -1.14 13.63
CA ALA A 280 0.83 -2.40 13.00
C ALA A 280 1.22 -2.43 11.52
N GLU A 281 1.29 -3.62 10.92
CA GLU A 281 1.41 -3.75 9.46
C GLU A 281 0.03 -3.47 8.83
N ALA A 282 -0.05 -2.54 7.85
CA ALA A 282 -1.34 -1.95 7.45
C ALA A 282 -2.32 -2.97 6.87
N TYR A 283 -1.83 -4.00 6.18
CA TYR A 283 -2.65 -5.08 5.62
C TYR A 283 -3.41 -5.91 6.67
N LEU A 284 -2.99 -5.87 7.96
CA LEU A 284 -3.68 -6.51 9.07
C LEU A 284 -4.78 -5.63 9.69
N VAL A 285 -4.82 -4.34 9.35
CA VAL A 285 -5.82 -3.38 9.86
C VAL A 285 -7.05 -3.41 8.94
N GLU A 286 -7.83 -4.48 9.02
CA GLU A 286 -8.93 -4.72 8.08
C GLU A 286 -10.06 -3.67 8.17
N THR A 287 -10.10 -2.90 9.25
CA THR A 287 -11.01 -1.78 9.46
C THR A 287 -10.66 -0.53 8.63
N ALA A 288 -9.40 -0.37 8.22
CA ALA A 288 -8.96 0.74 7.36
C ALA A 288 -9.10 0.43 5.86
N GLU A 289 -9.06 1.46 5.02
CA GLU A 289 -8.95 1.31 3.55
C GLU A 289 -7.49 1.26 3.08
N GLU A 290 -6.61 2.03 3.71
CA GLU A 290 -5.16 1.98 3.45
C GLU A 290 -4.59 0.64 3.93
N THR A 291 -3.81 -0.02 3.07
CA THR A 291 -3.24 -1.36 3.29
C THR A 291 -1.75 -1.45 2.94
N SER A 292 -1.16 -0.35 2.44
CA SER A 292 0.27 -0.22 2.19
C SER A 292 1.04 0.15 3.47
N GLY A 293 2.30 -0.30 3.54
CA GLY A 293 3.21 -0.01 4.64
C GLY A 293 2.70 -0.47 6.00
N ARG A 294 2.77 0.45 6.95
CA ARG A 294 2.36 0.28 8.35
C ARG A 294 1.31 1.32 8.69
N MET A 295 0.61 1.13 9.80
CA MET A 295 -0.33 2.10 10.33
C MET A 295 -0.24 2.13 11.85
N CYS A 296 -0.19 3.33 12.43
CA CYS A 296 -0.36 3.46 13.87
C CYS A 296 -1.81 3.13 14.25
N VAL A 297 -1.98 2.22 15.21
CA VAL A 297 -3.27 1.79 15.74
C VAL A 297 -3.37 2.22 17.19
N ASN A 298 -4.42 2.96 17.54
CA ASN A 298 -4.81 3.25 18.92
C ASN A 298 -5.55 2.03 19.48
N THR A 299 -5.02 1.40 20.53
CA THR A 299 -5.60 0.17 21.08
C THR A 299 -6.95 0.39 21.76
N GLU A 300 -7.15 1.56 22.39
CA GLU A 300 -8.22 1.78 23.38
C GLU A 300 -8.25 0.71 24.49
N TRP A 301 -7.07 0.25 24.93
CA TRP A 301 -6.93 -0.93 25.81
C TRP A 301 -7.63 -0.82 27.16
N GLY A 302 -8.09 0.38 27.55
CA GLY A 302 -8.83 0.62 28.79
C GLY A 302 -10.11 -0.20 28.91
N CYS A 303 -10.74 -0.53 27.77
CA CYS A 303 -11.94 -1.38 27.65
C CYS A 303 -11.66 -2.89 27.76
N PHE A 304 -10.40 -3.31 27.91
CA PHE A 304 -10.07 -4.73 28.03
C PHE A 304 -10.72 -5.33 29.30
N GLY A 305 -11.36 -6.50 29.17
CA GLY A 305 -12.10 -7.15 30.26
C GLY A 305 -13.52 -6.64 30.51
N ASP A 306 -14.04 -5.68 29.73
CA ASP A 306 -15.44 -5.23 29.76
C ASP A 306 -16.43 -6.35 29.33
N ASP A 307 -15.94 -7.44 28.75
CA ASP A 307 -16.67 -8.68 28.45
C ASP A 307 -16.59 -9.74 29.57
N GLY A 308 -15.81 -9.48 30.62
CA GLY A 308 -15.54 -10.41 31.72
C GLY A 308 -14.19 -11.14 31.64
N ALA A 309 -13.37 -10.93 30.61
CA ALA A 309 -12.07 -11.61 30.43
C ALA A 309 -11.04 -11.39 31.56
N LEU A 310 -11.29 -10.43 32.47
CA LEU A 310 -10.47 -10.10 33.64
C LEU A 310 -11.14 -10.40 34.99
N ASN A 311 -12.29 -11.10 35.00
CA ASN A 311 -13.06 -11.38 36.22
C ASN A 311 -12.30 -12.20 37.28
N ASP A 312 -11.25 -12.92 36.90
CA ASP A 312 -10.42 -13.72 37.81
C ASP A 312 -9.32 -12.91 38.53
N ILE A 313 -9.01 -11.71 38.04
CA ILE A 313 -8.06 -10.76 38.66
C ILE A 313 -8.74 -9.51 39.24
N PHE A 314 -10.01 -9.28 38.92
CA PHE A 314 -10.81 -8.18 39.44
C PHE A 314 -11.13 -8.40 40.93
N THR A 315 -10.71 -7.49 41.80
CA THR A 315 -10.87 -7.64 43.25
C THR A 315 -12.14 -6.95 43.75
N PRO A 316 -12.62 -7.26 44.97
CA PRO A 316 -13.74 -6.54 45.58
C PRO A 316 -13.49 -5.03 45.74
N PHE A 317 -12.23 -4.58 45.75
CA PHE A 317 -11.90 -3.15 45.76
C PHE A 317 -12.12 -2.51 44.39
N ASP A 318 -11.80 -3.22 43.31
CA ASP A 318 -12.04 -2.77 41.93
C ASP A 318 -13.55 -2.75 41.63
N GLU A 319 -14.31 -3.71 42.16
CA GLU A 319 -15.78 -3.75 42.09
C GLU A 319 -16.42 -2.53 42.77
N CYS A 320 -15.96 -2.14 43.96
CA CYS A 320 -16.42 -0.91 44.61
C CYS A 320 -16.11 0.35 43.78
N VAL A 321 -14.91 0.43 43.18
CA VAL A 321 -14.51 1.57 42.32
C VAL A 321 -15.33 1.61 41.03
N ASP A 322 -15.62 0.45 40.43
CA ASP A 322 -16.44 0.33 39.22
C ASP A 322 -17.89 0.77 39.47
N VAL A 323 -18.50 0.31 40.56
CA VAL A 323 -19.86 0.70 40.97
C VAL A 323 -19.97 2.19 41.31
N GLU A 324 -18.93 2.78 41.91
CA GLU A 324 -18.88 4.22 42.21
C GLU A 324 -18.44 5.10 41.01
N SER A 325 -18.07 4.51 39.87
CA SER A 325 -17.64 5.25 38.68
C SER A 325 -18.81 5.89 37.92
N SER A 326 -18.50 6.77 36.96
CA SER A 326 -19.50 7.35 36.04
C SER A 326 -19.96 6.37 34.95
N ASN A 327 -19.26 5.25 34.77
CA ASN A 327 -19.51 4.25 33.73
C ASN A 327 -19.35 2.79 34.25
N PRO A 328 -20.17 2.32 35.21
CA PRO A 328 -20.03 0.99 35.78
C PRO A 328 -20.08 -0.13 34.73
N GLY A 329 -19.15 -1.09 34.81
CA GLY A 329 -19.00 -2.21 33.87
C GLY A 329 -18.15 -1.91 32.62
N GLU A 330 -17.79 -0.64 32.38
CA GLU A 330 -16.94 -0.23 31.24
C GLU A 330 -15.55 0.22 31.69
N LYS A 331 -14.59 0.25 30.76
CA LYS A 331 -13.20 0.70 31.00
C LYS A 331 -12.53 -0.03 32.19
N ARG A 332 -12.82 -1.33 32.36
CA ARG A 332 -12.44 -2.12 33.55
C ARG A 332 -10.94 -2.34 33.69
N PHE A 333 -10.20 -2.44 32.58
CA PHE A 333 -8.74 -2.47 32.63
C PHE A 333 -8.18 -1.12 33.09
N GLU A 334 -8.69 -0.01 32.54
CA GLU A 334 -8.28 1.33 32.95
C GLU A 334 -8.52 1.57 34.45
N LYS A 335 -9.66 1.11 34.98
CA LYS A 335 -10.00 1.17 36.41
C LYS A 335 -8.99 0.47 37.33
N MET A 336 -8.24 -0.52 36.84
CA MET A 336 -7.20 -1.18 37.63
C MET A 336 -5.82 -0.53 37.53
N VAL A 337 -5.59 0.38 36.57
CA VAL A 337 -4.25 0.87 36.22
C VAL A 337 -4.10 2.40 36.12
N GLY A 338 -5.16 3.13 35.77
CA GLY A 338 -5.16 4.58 35.58
C GLY A 338 -5.14 5.35 36.90
N THR A 339 -4.42 6.47 36.94
CA THR A 339 -4.15 7.19 38.20
C THR A 339 -5.39 7.86 38.83
N LEU A 340 -6.53 7.92 38.12
CA LEU A 340 -7.83 8.32 38.67
C LEU A 340 -8.32 7.32 39.72
N TYR A 341 -8.04 6.04 39.51
CA TYR A 341 -8.67 4.93 40.21
C TYR A 341 -7.77 4.29 41.27
N LEU A 342 -6.43 4.36 41.13
CA LEU A 342 -5.50 3.75 42.09
C LEU A 342 -5.67 4.28 43.52
N GLY A 343 -5.93 5.58 43.67
CA GLY A 343 -6.22 6.20 44.96
C GLY A 343 -7.52 5.68 45.59
N GLU A 344 -8.56 5.48 44.78
CA GLU A 344 -9.86 4.96 45.21
C GLU A 344 -9.81 3.46 45.53
N ILE A 345 -9.01 2.66 44.80
CA ILE A 345 -8.73 1.26 45.13
C ILE A 345 -8.05 1.18 46.52
N VAL A 346 -7.08 2.07 46.79
CA VAL A 346 -6.48 2.19 48.13
C VAL A 346 -7.55 2.58 49.16
N ARG A 347 -8.38 3.61 48.90
CA ARG A 347 -9.46 4.05 49.81
C ARG A 347 -10.40 2.90 50.19
N HIS A 348 -10.89 2.12 49.23
CA HIS A 348 -11.77 0.97 49.46
C HIS A 348 -11.08 -0.19 50.18
N ALA A 349 -9.80 -0.44 49.91
CA ALA A 349 -9.01 -1.37 50.69
C ALA A 349 -8.85 -0.92 52.15
N LEU A 350 -8.63 0.38 52.40
CA LEU A 350 -8.55 0.96 53.75
C LEU A 350 -9.89 0.90 54.49
N ILE A 351 -11.02 1.23 53.84
CA ILE A 351 -12.37 1.08 54.43
C ILE A 351 -12.60 -0.36 54.91
N THR A 352 -12.31 -1.33 54.03
CA THR A 352 -12.50 -2.75 54.32
C THR A 352 -11.61 -3.22 55.48
N LEU A 353 -10.33 -2.83 55.47
CA LEU A 353 -9.40 -3.19 56.53
C LEU A 353 -9.73 -2.48 57.86
N ALA A 354 -10.27 -1.27 57.84
CA ALA A 354 -10.72 -0.56 59.04
C ALA A 354 -11.99 -1.20 59.64
N SER A 355 -12.97 -1.58 58.81
CA SER A 355 -14.18 -2.28 59.27
C SER A 355 -13.85 -3.66 59.88
N GLU A 356 -12.83 -4.32 59.35
CA GLU A 356 -12.25 -5.57 59.87
C GLU A 356 -11.39 -5.38 61.14
N ARG A 357 -11.18 -4.14 61.61
CA ARG A 357 -10.28 -3.78 62.72
C ARG A 357 -8.81 -4.20 62.46
N ALA A 358 -8.40 -4.25 61.20
CA ALA A 358 -7.05 -4.59 60.76
C ALA A 358 -6.10 -3.38 60.73
N ILE A 359 -6.64 -2.16 60.70
CA ILE A 359 -5.95 -0.86 60.80
C ILE A 359 -6.83 0.13 61.56
N PHE A 360 -6.25 1.23 62.05
CA PHE A 360 -6.95 2.36 62.67
C PHE A 360 -7.86 1.95 63.86
N THR A 361 -7.41 0.98 64.66
CA THR A 361 -8.21 0.37 65.73
C THR A 361 -8.52 1.36 66.84
N GLY A 362 -9.75 1.88 66.87
CA GLY A 362 -10.21 2.87 67.85
C GLY A 362 -10.15 4.32 67.37
N SER A 363 -9.72 4.56 66.13
CA SER A 363 -9.69 5.88 65.50
C SER A 363 -10.97 6.15 64.71
N ASP A 364 -11.32 7.43 64.50
CA ASP A 364 -12.34 7.80 63.52
C ASP A 364 -11.78 7.60 62.09
N VAL A 365 -12.61 7.03 61.22
CA VAL A 365 -12.32 6.73 59.81
C VAL A 365 -13.46 7.17 58.89
N THR A 366 -14.41 7.96 59.39
CA THR A 366 -15.56 8.47 58.62
C THR A 366 -15.15 9.21 57.36
N VAL A 367 -14.04 9.94 57.40
CA VAL A 367 -13.42 10.64 56.26
C VAL A 367 -13.15 9.73 55.05
N LEU A 368 -12.83 8.44 55.25
CA LEU A 368 -12.60 7.51 54.14
C LEU A 368 -13.87 7.21 53.31
N LYS A 369 -15.06 7.56 53.81
CA LYS A 369 -16.31 7.45 53.05
C LYS A 369 -16.47 8.53 51.99
N GLU A 370 -15.68 9.61 52.06
CA GLU A 370 -15.68 10.67 51.06
C GLU A 370 -14.90 10.22 49.81
N LYS A 371 -15.59 10.18 48.68
CA LYS A 371 -15.00 9.81 47.37
C LYS A 371 -13.97 10.86 46.96
N GLY A 372 -12.80 10.43 46.49
CA GLY A 372 -11.73 11.31 46.03
C GLY A 372 -10.80 11.82 47.14
N VAL A 373 -11.06 11.53 48.42
CA VAL A 373 -10.22 11.99 49.54
C VAL A 373 -8.78 11.43 49.46
N PHE A 374 -8.60 10.25 48.85
CA PHE A 374 -7.31 9.58 48.75
C PHE A 374 -6.76 9.66 47.32
N THR A 375 -6.09 10.76 46.99
CA THR A 375 -5.57 11.03 45.63
C THR A 375 -4.31 10.21 45.29
N MET A 376 -3.97 10.12 43.99
CA MET A 376 -2.72 9.52 43.54
C MET A 376 -1.48 10.21 44.13
N GLN A 377 -1.52 11.52 44.37
CA GLN A 377 -0.39 12.23 44.99
C GLN A 377 -0.13 11.74 46.42
N HIS A 378 -1.18 11.44 47.19
CA HIS A 378 -1.05 10.80 48.50
C HIS A 378 -0.46 9.38 48.37
N VAL A 379 -0.88 8.60 47.37
CA VAL A 379 -0.30 7.27 47.09
C VAL A 379 1.20 7.37 46.77
N LEU A 380 1.61 8.26 45.85
CA LEU A 380 3.01 8.46 45.47
C LEU A 380 3.88 8.90 46.66
N GLY A 381 3.41 9.87 47.45
CA GLY A 381 4.11 10.33 48.66
C GLY A 381 4.31 9.22 49.70
N ILE A 382 3.37 8.26 49.78
CA ILE A 382 3.47 7.12 50.68
C ILE A 382 4.43 6.03 50.17
N ILE A 383 4.43 5.70 48.87
CA ILE A 383 5.22 4.56 48.36
C ILE A 383 6.70 4.87 48.15
N ASN A 384 7.03 6.10 47.73
CA ASN A 384 8.39 6.53 47.39
C ASN A 384 9.26 6.78 48.64
N ASN A 385 8.66 6.91 49.82
CA ASN A 385 9.39 7.15 51.05
C ASN A 385 9.89 5.83 51.65
N GLU A 386 11.08 5.39 51.22
CA GLU A 386 11.66 4.11 51.64
C GLU A 386 12.18 4.11 53.09
N GLU A 387 12.52 5.28 53.65
CA GLU A 387 13.19 5.40 54.96
C GLU A 387 12.33 6.00 56.08
N GLY A 388 11.18 6.62 55.80
CA GLY A 388 10.43 7.43 56.78
C GLY A 388 8.94 7.11 56.94
N ILE A 389 8.59 6.32 57.98
CA ILE A 389 7.20 6.16 58.46
C ILE A 389 6.57 7.52 58.85
N THR A 390 7.38 8.49 59.26
CA THR A 390 6.97 9.85 59.66
C THR A 390 6.19 10.59 58.57
N GLU A 391 6.57 10.45 57.30
CA GLU A 391 5.89 11.16 56.20
C GLU A 391 4.57 10.46 55.83
N VAL A 392 4.55 9.12 55.84
CA VAL A 392 3.31 8.33 55.70
C VAL A 392 2.31 8.72 56.80
N LYS A 393 2.80 8.88 58.04
CA LYS A 393 2.00 9.38 59.16
C LYS A 393 1.47 10.79 58.90
N ARG A 394 2.32 11.73 58.48
CA ARG A 394 1.93 13.12 58.15
C ARG A 394 0.83 13.18 57.08
N ILE A 395 0.96 12.41 56.00
CA ILE A 395 -0.04 12.36 54.92
C ILE A 395 -1.38 11.86 55.46
N LEU A 396 -1.38 10.80 56.27
CA LEU A 396 -2.60 10.25 56.88
C LEU A 396 -3.23 11.19 57.92
N GLU A 397 -2.43 11.90 58.71
CA GLU A 397 -2.93 12.91 59.66
C GLU A 397 -3.53 14.14 58.95
N VAL A 398 -2.96 14.57 57.81
CA VAL A 398 -3.55 15.61 56.94
C VAL A 398 -4.89 15.17 56.37
N LEU A 399 -5.07 13.87 56.10
CA LEU A 399 -6.34 13.27 55.70
C LEU A 399 -7.34 13.07 56.86
N GLY A 400 -7.05 13.57 58.06
CA GLY A 400 -7.93 13.47 59.23
C GLY A 400 -7.92 12.10 59.93
N LEU A 401 -6.99 11.20 59.57
CA LEU A 401 -6.85 9.88 60.21
C LEU A 401 -5.88 9.95 61.39
N GLN A 402 -6.04 9.04 62.36
CA GLN A 402 -5.13 8.90 63.50
C GLN A 402 -4.40 7.55 63.46
N PRO A 403 -3.31 7.41 62.68
CA PRO A 403 -2.55 6.18 62.56
C PRO A 403 -1.54 5.98 63.69
N ASN A 404 -1.33 4.73 64.09
CA ASN A 404 -0.07 4.33 64.74
C ASN A 404 0.98 3.88 63.69
N GLU A 405 2.22 3.64 64.11
CA GLU A 405 3.31 3.22 63.20
C GLU A 405 3.01 1.93 62.42
N ARG A 406 2.27 0.99 63.03
CA ARG A 406 1.86 -0.26 62.37
C ARG A 406 0.79 -0.01 61.32
N ASP A 407 -0.10 0.96 61.54
CA ASP A 407 -1.07 1.39 60.52
C ASP A 407 -0.34 2.00 59.33
N CYS A 408 0.61 2.92 59.57
CA CYS A 408 1.42 3.53 58.51
C CYS A 408 2.14 2.48 57.66
N GLY A 409 2.81 1.52 58.28
CA GLY A 409 3.47 0.41 57.56
C GLY A 409 2.49 -0.47 56.78
N ARG A 410 1.27 -0.71 57.29
CA ARG A 410 0.21 -1.46 56.60
C ARG A 410 -0.37 -0.68 55.41
N VAL A 411 -0.64 0.61 55.57
CA VAL A 411 -1.09 1.49 54.49
C VAL A 411 -0.04 1.54 53.38
N GLN A 412 1.24 1.70 53.73
CA GLN A 412 2.33 1.71 52.75
C GLN A 412 2.42 0.37 51.98
N GLN A 413 2.24 -0.76 52.65
CA GLN A 413 2.16 -2.08 51.99
C GLN A 413 0.99 -2.18 51.00
N ILE A 414 -0.20 -1.68 51.37
CA ILE A 414 -1.36 -1.66 50.48
C ILE A 414 -1.12 -0.74 49.27
N CYS A 415 -0.62 0.48 49.48
CA CYS A 415 -0.30 1.41 48.40
C CYS A 415 0.73 0.80 47.41
N ARG A 416 1.79 0.18 47.93
CA ARG A 416 2.80 -0.53 47.12
C ARG A 416 2.21 -1.72 46.36
N ALA A 417 1.25 -2.45 46.95
CA ALA A 417 0.59 -3.56 46.26
C ALA A 417 -0.33 -3.08 45.13
N VAL A 418 -1.14 -2.04 45.36
CA VAL A 418 -2.02 -1.46 44.33
C VAL A 418 -1.21 -0.91 43.15
N VAL A 419 -0.17 -0.11 43.41
CA VAL A 419 0.68 0.46 42.35
C VAL A 419 1.54 -0.60 41.67
N GLY A 420 2.14 -1.53 42.43
CA GLY A 420 2.88 -2.65 41.85
C GLY A 420 2.03 -3.51 40.91
N ARG A 421 0.77 -3.77 41.28
CA ARG A 421 -0.22 -4.43 40.41
C ARG A 421 -0.48 -3.61 39.13
N ALA A 422 -0.72 -2.30 39.26
CA ALA A 422 -0.97 -1.43 38.12
C ALA A 422 0.20 -1.43 37.11
N VAL A 423 1.45 -1.34 37.56
CA VAL A 423 2.63 -1.42 36.66
C VAL A 423 2.78 -2.81 36.04
N THR A 424 2.51 -3.88 36.80
CA THR A 424 2.52 -5.26 36.30
C THR A 424 1.46 -5.48 35.19
N LEU A 425 0.30 -4.85 35.32
CA LEU A 425 -0.77 -4.87 34.32
C LEU A 425 -0.39 -4.08 33.05
N HIS A 426 0.18 -2.88 33.18
CA HIS A 426 0.75 -2.13 32.04
C HIS A 426 1.82 -2.96 31.29
N ALA A 427 2.72 -3.62 32.03
CA ALA A 427 3.75 -4.49 31.46
C ALA A 427 3.16 -5.69 30.71
N THR A 428 2.03 -6.22 31.18
CA THR A 428 1.32 -7.34 30.53
C THR A 428 0.65 -6.89 29.22
N GLY A 429 0.04 -5.70 29.21
CA GLY A 429 -0.48 -5.08 27.98
C GLY A 429 0.63 -4.78 26.97
N LEU A 430 1.74 -4.18 27.42
CA LEU A 430 2.91 -3.96 26.56
C LEU A 430 3.46 -5.27 26.00
N ALA A 431 3.65 -6.30 26.83
CA ALA A 431 4.14 -7.60 26.39
C ALA A 431 3.22 -8.28 25.35
N ALA A 432 1.91 -8.10 25.44
CA ALA A 432 0.96 -8.58 24.42
C ALA A 432 1.20 -7.88 23.07
N ILE A 433 1.35 -6.56 23.07
CA ILE A 433 1.63 -5.76 21.87
C ILE A 433 2.98 -6.13 21.25
N LEU A 434 4.03 -6.23 22.07
CA LEU A 434 5.38 -6.59 21.62
C LEU A 434 5.41 -7.98 20.97
N SER A 435 4.80 -8.99 21.60
CA SER A 435 4.71 -10.33 21.00
C SER A 435 3.85 -10.37 19.74
N TYR A 436 2.75 -9.61 19.70
CA TYR A 436 1.92 -9.47 18.49
C TYR A 436 2.75 -8.89 17.33
N MET A 437 3.50 -7.82 17.56
CA MET A 437 4.42 -7.24 16.58
C MET A 437 5.52 -8.23 16.16
N CYS A 438 6.11 -8.97 17.11
CA CYS A 438 7.17 -9.93 16.82
C CYS A 438 6.66 -11.08 15.93
N GLN A 439 5.47 -11.62 16.24
CA GLN A 439 4.83 -12.69 15.48
C GLN A 439 4.38 -12.24 14.09
N THR A 440 3.67 -11.12 13.98
CA THR A 440 3.15 -10.62 12.69
C THR A 440 4.25 -10.18 11.72
N ARG A 441 5.41 -9.75 12.24
CA ARG A 441 6.61 -9.42 11.46
C ARG A 441 7.55 -10.60 11.22
N GLU A 442 7.20 -11.79 11.71
CA GLU A 442 8.00 -13.03 11.63
C GLU A 442 9.46 -12.85 12.08
N MET A 443 9.64 -12.16 13.20
CA MET A 443 10.96 -11.91 13.78
C MET A 443 11.28 -12.96 14.87
N GLU A 444 12.50 -13.49 14.87
CA GLU A 444 13.01 -14.33 15.97
C GLU A 444 13.24 -13.50 17.25
N SER A 445 13.55 -12.20 17.10
CA SER A 445 13.61 -11.26 18.21
C SER A 445 13.30 -9.83 17.76
N LEU A 446 12.53 -9.09 18.57
CA LEU A 446 12.13 -7.72 18.31
C LEU A 446 12.83 -6.75 19.27
N MET A 447 13.75 -5.93 18.75
CA MET A 447 14.24 -4.73 19.45
C MET A 447 13.43 -3.52 19.03
N VAL A 448 12.85 -2.77 19.97
CA VAL A 448 11.94 -1.65 19.65
C VAL A 448 11.99 -0.54 20.71
N ASN A 449 11.84 0.71 20.28
CA ASN A 449 11.72 1.86 21.17
C ASN A 449 10.24 2.10 21.52
N VAL A 450 9.97 2.34 22.81
CA VAL A 450 8.65 2.55 23.38
C VAL A 450 8.59 3.95 23.99
N GLY A 451 7.76 4.83 23.45
CA GLY A 451 7.50 6.14 24.06
C GLY A 451 6.71 5.97 25.35
N VAL A 452 7.09 6.66 26.42
CA VAL A 452 6.37 6.59 27.71
C VAL A 452 6.14 7.99 28.27
N GLU A 453 4.90 8.22 28.71
CA GLU A 453 4.47 9.47 29.36
C GLU A 453 3.52 9.15 30.53
N GLY A 454 3.38 10.08 31.48
CA GLY A 454 2.33 10.03 32.50
C GLY A 454 2.77 10.05 33.96
N GLU A 455 1.86 10.51 34.84
CA GLU A 455 2.10 10.73 36.28
C GLU A 455 2.63 9.47 36.98
N LEU A 456 2.18 8.28 36.59
CA LEU A 456 2.60 7.03 37.20
C LEU A 456 4.04 6.66 36.81
N TYR A 457 4.44 6.94 35.56
CA TYR A 457 5.81 6.71 35.07
C TYR A 457 6.79 7.70 35.70
N SER A 458 6.49 9.00 35.66
CA SER A 458 7.36 10.04 36.24
C SER A 458 7.38 10.02 37.76
N GLY A 459 6.27 9.62 38.38
CA GLY A 459 6.04 9.74 39.82
C GLY A 459 6.47 8.54 40.65
N TYR A 460 6.57 7.34 40.08
CA TYR A 460 6.95 6.13 40.81
C TYR A 460 8.34 5.62 40.43
N SER A 461 9.30 5.73 41.36
CA SER A 461 10.73 5.45 41.12
C SER A 461 11.05 4.04 40.60
N ARG A 462 10.16 3.07 40.82
CA ARG A 462 10.32 1.66 40.39
C ARG A 462 9.46 1.27 39.19
N PHE A 463 8.79 2.23 38.55
CA PHE A 463 7.92 1.94 37.40
C PHE A 463 8.69 1.25 36.27
N GLU A 464 9.79 1.85 35.82
CA GLU A 464 10.61 1.32 34.71
C GLU A 464 11.22 -0.04 35.04
N GLU A 465 11.74 -0.22 36.25
CA GLU A 465 12.28 -1.49 36.75
C GLU A 465 11.25 -2.62 36.65
N ILE A 466 10.04 -2.38 37.17
CA ILE A 466 8.96 -3.39 37.20
C ILE A 466 8.44 -3.62 35.78
N LEU A 467 8.22 -2.56 35.00
CA LEU A 467 7.69 -2.64 33.64
C LEU A 467 8.60 -3.49 32.75
N LEU A 468 9.91 -3.21 32.74
CA LEU A 468 10.88 -3.95 31.93
C LEU A 468 11.09 -5.38 32.42
N ASN A 469 11.13 -5.62 33.73
CA ASN A 469 11.31 -6.98 34.27
C ASN A 469 10.10 -7.88 33.98
N VAL A 470 8.87 -7.38 34.18
CA VAL A 470 7.65 -8.15 33.86
C VAL A 470 7.51 -8.34 32.35
N SER A 471 7.78 -7.30 31.54
CA SER A 471 7.74 -7.44 30.07
C SER A 471 8.70 -8.50 29.56
N ARG A 472 9.93 -8.57 30.10
CA ARG A 472 10.93 -9.58 29.74
C ARG A 472 10.54 -11.01 30.16
N LEU A 473 9.81 -11.17 31.27
CA LEU A 473 9.29 -12.48 31.68
C LEU A 473 8.13 -12.95 30.77
N LEU A 474 7.30 -12.01 30.30
CA LEU A 474 6.12 -12.32 29.51
C LEU A 474 6.39 -12.42 28.00
N ALA A 475 7.35 -11.66 27.48
CA ALA A 475 7.76 -11.62 26.06
C ALA A 475 9.30 -11.65 25.94
N PRO A 476 9.97 -12.77 26.30
CA PRO A 476 11.42 -12.89 26.29
C PRO A 476 12.06 -12.74 24.90
N GLU A 477 11.29 -12.90 23.84
CA GLU A 477 11.69 -12.63 22.44
C GLU A 477 11.82 -11.13 22.13
N CYS A 478 11.28 -10.25 22.98
CA CYS A 478 11.26 -8.81 22.78
C CYS A 478 12.20 -8.05 23.74
N THR A 479 12.89 -7.03 23.23
CA THR A 479 13.72 -6.10 24.00
C THR A 479 13.22 -4.67 23.78
N PRO A 480 12.31 -4.17 24.65
CA PRO A 480 11.87 -2.77 24.61
C PRO A 480 12.89 -1.84 25.26
N THR A 481 13.11 -0.67 24.65
CA THR A 481 13.83 0.46 25.24
C THR A 481 12.83 1.58 25.51
N LEU A 482 12.71 2.05 26.76
CA LEU A 482 11.79 3.13 27.08
C LEU A 482 12.42 4.49 26.76
N LEU A 483 11.65 5.38 26.11
CA LEU A 483 12.04 6.75 25.84
C LEU A 483 11.01 7.70 26.49
N PRO A 484 11.41 8.52 27.48
CA PRO A 484 10.49 9.44 28.15
C PRO A 484 10.12 10.61 27.23
N SER A 485 8.82 10.90 27.13
CA SER A 485 8.30 12.07 26.41
C SER A 485 8.77 13.38 27.06
N ARG A 486 9.25 14.32 26.25
CA ARG A 486 9.66 15.66 26.67
C ARG A 486 8.70 16.69 26.07
N ASP A 487 8.05 17.47 26.93
CA ASP A 487 7.06 18.53 26.62
C ASP A 487 5.69 18.08 26.06
N GLY A 488 5.42 16.77 26.11
CA GLY A 488 4.11 16.15 25.84
C GLY A 488 3.85 15.81 24.38
N SER A 489 2.57 15.58 24.05
CA SER A 489 2.09 15.22 22.72
C SER A 489 2.33 16.28 21.64
N GLY A 490 2.42 17.56 22.00
CA GLY A 490 2.37 18.67 21.04
C GLY A 490 3.52 18.72 20.03
N ARG A 491 4.72 18.28 20.41
CA ARG A 491 5.85 18.16 19.46
C ARG A 491 5.61 17.05 18.45
N GLY A 492 5.18 15.88 18.95
CA GLY A 492 4.77 14.75 18.13
C GLY A 492 3.61 15.09 17.21
N ALA A 493 2.70 15.97 17.61
CA ALA A 493 1.59 16.41 16.78
C ALA A 493 2.01 17.26 15.60
N ALA A 494 2.93 18.21 15.80
CA ALA A 494 3.59 18.92 14.70
C ALA A 494 4.34 17.94 13.78
N MET A 495 4.97 16.91 14.36
CA MET A 495 5.67 15.89 13.59
C MET A 495 4.74 14.98 12.77
N VAL A 496 3.59 14.55 13.31
CA VAL A 496 2.52 13.85 12.55
C VAL A 496 2.08 14.70 11.36
N THR A 497 1.80 15.97 11.62
CA THR A 497 1.37 16.96 10.63
C THR A 497 2.40 17.08 9.49
N ALA A 498 3.69 17.14 9.84
CA ALA A 498 4.80 17.19 8.89
C ALA A 498 4.96 15.88 8.08
N VAL A 499 4.90 14.71 8.74
CA VAL A 499 4.96 13.40 8.10
C VAL A 499 3.82 13.22 7.10
N ALA A 500 2.60 13.63 7.47
CA ALA A 500 1.43 13.53 6.62
C ALA A 500 1.55 14.36 5.34
N LEU A 501 1.97 15.62 5.47
CA LEU A 501 2.19 16.51 4.33
C LEU A 501 3.33 16.02 3.44
N ARG A 502 4.39 15.44 4.03
CA ARG A 502 5.47 14.76 3.29
C ARG A 502 4.93 13.57 2.49
N LEU A 503 4.15 12.68 3.09
CA LEU A 503 3.55 11.53 2.40
C LEU A 503 2.59 11.97 1.29
N ALA A 504 1.79 13.01 1.53
CA ALA A 504 0.89 13.57 0.51
C ALA A 504 1.65 14.23 -0.66
N ALA A 505 2.79 14.88 -0.40
CA ALA A 505 3.69 15.37 -1.45
C ALA A 505 4.31 14.20 -2.23
N GLN A 506 4.85 13.20 -1.52
CA GLN A 506 5.45 12.00 -2.13
C GLN A 506 4.44 11.24 -3.02
N ARG A 507 3.18 11.11 -2.58
CA ARG A 507 2.10 10.48 -3.37
C ARG A 507 1.71 11.31 -4.59
N ARG A 508 1.74 12.65 -4.51
CA ARG A 508 1.56 13.52 -5.68
C ARG A 508 2.66 13.31 -6.70
N GLU A 509 3.93 13.30 -6.28
CA GLU A 509 5.06 13.04 -7.19
C GLU A 509 5.00 11.65 -7.84
N VAL A 510 4.64 10.59 -7.09
CA VAL A 510 4.40 9.25 -7.67
C VAL A 510 3.31 9.30 -8.73
N ASN A 511 2.19 9.98 -8.46
CA ASN A 511 1.11 10.14 -9.43
C ASN A 511 1.55 10.95 -10.66
N GLU A 512 2.35 12.01 -10.52
CA GLU A 512 2.90 12.78 -11.64
C GLU A 512 3.84 11.93 -12.52
N VAL A 513 4.69 11.11 -11.92
CA VAL A 513 5.56 10.17 -12.66
C VAL A 513 4.74 9.12 -13.42
N LEU A 514 3.65 8.62 -12.84
CA LEU A 514 2.81 7.58 -13.44
C LEU A 514 1.72 8.10 -14.38
N ALA A 515 1.31 9.37 -14.29
CA ALA A 515 0.21 9.93 -15.07
C ALA A 515 0.39 9.79 -16.59
N PRO A 516 1.57 10.02 -17.21
CA PRO A 516 1.76 9.84 -18.66
C PRO A 516 1.58 8.39 -19.15
N LEU A 517 1.58 7.41 -18.25
CA LEU A 517 1.36 5.99 -18.59
C LEU A 517 -0.12 5.57 -18.48
N ARG A 518 -0.99 6.40 -17.88
CA ARG A 518 -2.41 6.10 -17.66
C ARG A 518 -3.23 6.62 -18.84
N LEU A 519 -3.64 5.72 -19.74
CA LEU A 519 -4.43 6.06 -20.92
C LEU A 519 -5.92 6.24 -20.56
N SER A 520 -6.53 7.30 -21.09
CA SER A 520 -7.98 7.49 -21.03
C SER A 520 -8.73 6.63 -22.05
N HIS A 521 -10.05 6.54 -21.95
CA HIS A 521 -10.87 5.88 -22.98
C HIS A 521 -10.71 6.56 -24.35
N ASP A 522 -10.66 7.89 -24.38
CA ASP A 522 -10.52 8.68 -25.61
C ASP A 522 -9.16 8.44 -26.29
N ASP A 523 -8.08 8.27 -25.52
CA ASP A 523 -6.77 7.89 -26.06
C ASP A 523 -6.83 6.52 -26.75
N LEU A 524 -7.53 5.55 -26.15
CA LEU A 524 -7.65 4.20 -26.69
C LEU A 524 -8.52 4.14 -27.95
N VAL A 525 -9.63 4.88 -27.98
CA VAL A 525 -10.47 5.06 -29.18
C VAL A 525 -9.66 5.72 -30.31
N LYS A 526 -8.81 6.70 -29.98
CA LYS A 526 -7.93 7.34 -30.95
C LYS A 526 -6.84 6.39 -31.47
N VAL A 527 -6.25 5.56 -30.62
CA VAL A 527 -5.29 4.51 -31.03
C VAL A 527 -5.96 3.48 -31.94
N GLN A 528 -7.19 3.05 -31.63
CA GLN A 528 -7.99 2.16 -32.48
C GLN A 528 -8.26 2.77 -33.86
N ALA A 529 -8.66 4.05 -33.92
CA ALA A 529 -8.90 4.76 -35.17
C ALA A 529 -7.62 4.91 -36.02
N LEU A 530 -6.49 5.25 -35.40
CA LEU A 530 -5.19 5.35 -36.08
C LEU A 530 -4.68 3.99 -36.58
N MET A 531 -4.87 2.92 -35.81
CA MET A 531 -4.56 1.55 -36.26
C MET A 531 -5.41 1.22 -37.51
N ARG A 532 -6.70 1.53 -37.48
CA ARG A 532 -7.59 1.29 -38.62
C ARG A 532 -7.14 2.06 -39.87
N GLU A 533 -6.76 3.34 -39.74
CA GLU A 533 -6.22 4.12 -40.86
C GLU A 533 -4.95 3.47 -41.45
N GLU A 534 -4.00 3.06 -40.59
CA GLU A 534 -2.76 2.41 -41.03
C GLU A 534 -3.00 1.02 -41.65
N MET A 535 -4.03 0.29 -41.22
CA MET A 535 -4.47 -0.95 -41.88
C MET A 535 -4.95 -0.70 -43.32
N GLU A 536 -5.81 0.29 -43.56
CA GLU A 536 -6.27 0.61 -44.93
C GLU A 536 -5.11 1.13 -45.79
N ARG A 537 -4.21 1.95 -45.20
CA ARG A 537 -2.99 2.43 -45.88
C ARG A 537 -2.04 1.30 -46.25
N GLY A 538 -1.92 0.26 -45.41
CA GLY A 538 -1.12 -0.93 -45.68
C GLY A 538 -1.72 -1.83 -46.76
N LEU A 539 -3.05 -1.97 -46.83
CA LEU A 539 -3.73 -2.78 -47.85
C LEU A 539 -3.77 -2.11 -49.23
N CYS A 540 -3.85 -0.78 -49.27
CA CYS A 540 -3.88 0.01 -50.49
C CYS A 540 -2.52 0.04 -51.22
N LYS A 541 -2.53 -0.24 -52.53
CA LYS A 541 -1.35 -0.39 -53.38
C LYS A 541 -0.48 0.86 -53.43
N GLU A 542 -1.11 2.02 -53.51
CA GLU A 542 -0.47 3.32 -53.66
C GLU A 542 0.18 3.80 -52.34
N THR A 543 -0.36 3.39 -51.19
CA THR A 543 0.10 3.84 -49.86
C THR A 543 0.94 2.81 -49.11
N ASN A 544 0.88 1.51 -49.46
CA ASN A 544 1.59 0.42 -48.77
C ASN A 544 3.08 0.74 -48.54
N ALA A 545 3.75 1.31 -49.55
CA ALA A 545 5.18 1.67 -49.47
C ALA A 545 5.51 2.62 -48.29
N ASN A 546 4.56 3.47 -47.90
CA ASN A 546 4.69 4.49 -46.85
C ASN A 546 3.81 4.21 -45.61
N ALA A 547 3.16 3.03 -45.54
CA ALA A 547 2.41 2.60 -44.38
C ALA A 547 3.36 2.03 -43.31
N SER A 548 3.09 2.35 -42.04
CA SER A 548 3.82 1.81 -40.90
C SER A 548 3.41 0.37 -40.60
N VAL A 549 2.11 0.06 -40.74
CA VAL A 549 1.58 -1.32 -40.73
C VAL A 549 1.62 -1.87 -42.15
N ARG A 550 2.31 -3.01 -42.36
CA ARG A 550 2.72 -3.45 -43.71
C ARG A 550 1.68 -4.33 -44.42
N MET A 551 0.76 -4.95 -43.68
CA MET A 551 -0.39 -5.72 -44.20
C MET A 551 0.03 -6.72 -45.31
N LEU A 552 0.99 -7.58 -44.98
CA LEU A 552 1.65 -8.52 -45.90
C LEU A 552 0.75 -9.72 -46.22
N PRO A 553 0.43 -9.99 -47.49
CA PRO A 553 -0.31 -11.19 -47.90
C PRO A 553 0.50 -12.47 -47.66
N THR A 554 -0.13 -13.49 -47.09
CA THR A 554 0.55 -14.74 -46.67
C THR A 554 0.36 -15.91 -47.64
N TYR A 555 -0.46 -15.73 -48.68
CA TYR A 555 -0.92 -16.78 -49.61
C TYR A 555 -1.73 -17.91 -48.96
N VAL A 556 -2.10 -17.79 -47.67
CA VAL A 556 -3.07 -18.67 -47.00
C VAL A 556 -4.48 -18.11 -47.20
N SER A 557 -5.26 -18.74 -48.08
CA SER A 557 -6.61 -18.27 -48.46
C SER A 557 -7.77 -18.89 -47.66
N ASN A 558 -7.52 -20.02 -47.00
CA ASN A 558 -8.52 -20.77 -46.22
C ASN A 558 -7.97 -21.16 -44.84
N THR A 559 -8.84 -21.08 -43.83
CA THR A 559 -8.65 -21.74 -42.52
C THR A 559 -8.84 -23.25 -42.66
N PRO A 560 -8.51 -24.07 -41.65
CA PRO A 560 -8.83 -25.49 -41.67
C PRO A 560 -10.35 -25.72 -41.79
N ASP A 561 -10.74 -26.84 -42.41
CA ASP A 561 -12.15 -27.25 -42.59
C ASP A 561 -12.44 -28.70 -42.16
N GLY A 562 -11.44 -29.41 -41.64
CA GLY A 562 -11.57 -30.78 -41.15
C GLY A 562 -11.34 -31.87 -42.21
N THR A 563 -11.02 -31.50 -43.46
CA THR A 563 -10.63 -32.44 -44.53
C THR A 563 -9.11 -32.70 -44.62
N GLU A 564 -8.28 -32.03 -43.82
CA GLU A 564 -6.83 -32.20 -43.80
C GLU A 564 -6.44 -33.61 -43.35
N ARG A 565 -5.63 -34.33 -44.14
CA ARG A 565 -5.11 -35.65 -43.76
C ARG A 565 -3.66 -35.81 -44.20
N GLY A 566 -2.86 -36.52 -43.42
CA GLY A 566 -1.48 -36.90 -43.78
C GLY A 566 -0.44 -36.64 -42.69
N ASP A 567 0.81 -36.94 -43.03
CA ASP A 567 1.98 -36.75 -42.18
C ASP A 567 2.79 -35.55 -42.68
N PHE A 568 3.00 -34.56 -41.81
CA PHE A 568 3.65 -33.30 -42.16
C PHE A 568 4.84 -33.04 -41.24
N LEU A 569 5.90 -32.46 -41.79
CA LEU A 569 6.94 -31.82 -40.99
C LEU A 569 6.54 -30.37 -40.72
N ALA A 570 6.84 -29.88 -39.53
CA ALA A 570 6.78 -28.47 -39.22
C ALA A 570 8.10 -28.00 -38.61
N LEU A 571 8.55 -26.82 -39.04
CA LEU A 571 9.67 -26.11 -38.44
C LEU A 571 9.15 -24.85 -37.78
N ASP A 572 9.69 -24.50 -36.61
CA ASP A 572 9.33 -23.28 -35.90
C ASP A 572 10.60 -22.51 -35.50
N LEU A 573 10.85 -21.40 -36.19
CA LEU A 573 12.01 -20.54 -36.01
C LEU A 573 11.58 -19.09 -35.77
N GLY A 574 11.55 -18.69 -34.49
CA GLY A 574 11.26 -17.31 -34.08
C GLY A 574 12.09 -16.77 -32.91
N GLY A 575 13.07 -17.55 -32.41
CA GLY A 575 13.93 -17.20 -31.29
C GLY A 575 15.12 -18.16 -31.17
N THR A 576 15.79 -18.19 -30.02
CA THR A 576 16.92 -19.11 -29.73
C THR A 576 16.53 -20.58 -29.70
N ASN A 577 15.27 -20.88 -29.37
CA ASN A 577 14.71 -22.23 -29.37
C ASN A 577 14.07 -22.50 -30.73
N PHE A 578 14.78 -23.25 -31.57
CA PHE A 578 14.26 -23.80 -32.82
C PHE A 578 13.53 -25.11 -32.54
N ARG A 579 12.39 -25.36 -33.18
CA ARG A 579 11.64 -26.62 -33.01
C ARG A 579 11.46 -27.33 -34.34
N VAL A 580 11.68 -28.64 -34.32
CA VAL A 580 11.31 -29.56 -35.41
C VAL A 580 10.18 -30.44 -34.90
N LEU A 581 9.11 -30.54 -35.68
CA LEU A 581 7.93 -31.33 -35.36
C LEU A 581 7.58 -32.27 -36.52
N VAL A 582 7.00 -33.42 -36.18
CA VAL A 582 6.16 -34.20 -37.09
C VAL A 582 4.73 -34.17 -36.56
N VAL A 583 3.78 -33.92 -37.46
CA VAL A 583 2.35 -33.77 -37.16
C VAL A 583 1.58 -34.75 -38.04
N HIS A 584 0.84 -35.64 -37.39
CA HIS A 584 0.00 -36.65 -38.02
C HIS A 584 -1.45 -36.19 -37.92
N VAL A 585 -2.06 -35.85 -39.06
CA VAL A 585 -3.46 -35.41 -39.14
C VAL A 585 -4.32 -36.56 -39.64
N THR A 586 -5.22 -37.03 -38.77
CA THR A 586 -6.05 -38.23 -38.99
C THR A 586 -7.54 -37.90 -38.81
N GLU A 587 -8.43 -38.86 -39.08
CA GLU A 587 -9.86 -38.72 -38.78
C GLU A 587 -10.15 -38.67 -37.27
N GLU A 588 -9.29 -39.27 -36.45
CA GLU A 588 -9.42 -39.32 -34.99
C GLU A 588 -8.83 -38.06 -34.30
N GLY A 589 -8.18 -37.17 -35.07
CA GLY A 589 -7.56 -35.94 -34.60
C GLY A 589 -6.10 -35.79 -35.00
N ILE A 590 -5.40 -34.90 -34.30
CA ILE A 590 -3.98 -34.62 -34.51
C ILE A 590 -3.14 -35.28 -33.41
N SER A 591 -2.09 -35.99 -33.80
CA SER A 591 -1.00 -36.38 -32.91
C SER A 591 0.33 -35.82 -33.41
N MET A 592 1.24 -35.47 -32.50
CA MET A 592 2.49 -34.83 -32.86
C MET A 592 3.65 -35.27 -31.97
N ALA A 593 4.85 -35.24 -32.53
CA ALA A 593 6.10 -35.33 -31.78
C ALA A 593 6.97 -34.11 -32.13
N SER A 594 7.68 -33.56 -31.15
CA SER A 594 8.49 -32.36 -31.30
C SER A 594 9.83 -32.48 -30.57
N GLU A 595 10.83 -31.76 -31.05
CA GLU A 595 12.12 -31.62 -30.37
C GLU A 595 12.66 -30.20 -30.48
N ILE A 596 13.20 -29.69 -29.37
CA ILE A 596 13.73 -28.34 -29.25
C ILE A 596 15.24 -28.37 -29.40
N TYR A 597 15.76 -27.52 -30.29
CA TYR A 597 17.17 -27.32 -30.56
C TYR A 597 17.55 -25.88 -30.21
N VAL A 598 18.62 -25.69 -29.45
CA VAL A 598 19.14 -24.36 -29.13
C VAL A 598 20.10 -23.93 -30.23
N ILE A 599 19.78 -22.85 -30.96
CA ILE A 599 20.70 -22.28 -31.96
C ILE A 599 21.77 -21.47 -31.22
N PRO A 600 23.07 -21.77 -31.40
CA PRO A 600 24.14 -20.99 -30.78
C PRO A 600 24.16 -19.55 -31.29
N ALA A 601 24.48 -18.57 -30.43
CA ALA A 601 24.55 -17.16 -30.82
C ALA A 601 25.51 -16.90 -31.99
N ALA A 602 26.64 -17.63 -32.05
CA ALA A 602 27.60 -17.57 -33.16
C ALA A 602 27.01 -18.03 -34.51
N VAL A 603 25.96 -18.87 -34.49
CA VAL A 603 25.22 -19.29 -35.69
C VAL A 603 24.14 -18.25 -36.04
N MET A 604 23.39 -17.77 -35.05
CA MET A 604 22.36 -16.72 -35.23
C MET A 604 22.93 -15.41 -35.83
N GLN A 605 24.19 -15.11 -35.54
CA GLN A 605 24.90 -13.90 -35.95
C GLN A 605 25.98 -14.15 -37.02
N GLY A 606 26.08 -15.38 -37.53
CA GLY A 606 27.12 -15.82 -38.47
C GLY A 606 26.76 -15.58 -39.94
N THR A 607 26.90 -16.62 -40.76
CA THR A 607 26.46 -16.63 -42.16
C THR A 607 25.12 -17.35 -42.31
N GLY A 608 24.35 -16.96 -43.32
CA GLY A 608 23.11 -17.65 -43.69
C GLY A 608 23.34 -19.12 -43.99
N GLU A 609 24.41 -19.44 -44.74
CA GLU A 609 24.84 -20.81 -44.99
C GLU A 609 24.99 -21.61 -43.69
N GLY A 610 25.71 -21.09 -42.69
CA GLY A 610 25.88 -21.77 -41.40
C GLY A 610 24.58 -21.91 -40.60
N LEU A 611 23.67 -20.93 -40.68
CA LEU A 611 22.36 -21.00 -40.02
C LEU A 611 21.46 -22.07 -40.63
N PHE A 612 21.30 -22.08 -41.96
CA PHE A 612 20.44 -23.05 -42.64
C PHE A 612 21.05 -24.46 -42.64
N ASP A 613 22.38 -24.59 -42.72
CA ASP A 613 23.06 -25.88 -42.55
C ASP A 613 22.82 -26.49 -41.15
N HIS A 614 22.84 -25.67 -40.10
CA HIS A 614 22.52 -26.11 -38.73
C HIS A 614 21.04 -26.53 -38.59
N ILE A 615 20.11 -25.80 -39.22
CA ILE A 615 18.68 -26.17 -39.28
C ILE A 615 18.50 -27.55 -39.92
N ILE A 616 19.21 -27.84 -41.01
CA ILE A 616 19.15 -29.15 -41.67
C ILE A 616 19.76 -30.26 -40.78
N ASP A 617 20.87 -30.01 -40.09
CA ASP A 617 21.45 -30.98 -39.15
C ASP A 617 20.44 -31.36 -38.04
N CYS A 618 19.70 -30.38 -37.50
CA CYS A 618 18.63 -30.61 -36.53
C CYS A 618 17.47 -31.44 -37.10
N ILE A 619 17.08 -31.21 -38.36
CA ILE A 619 16.01 -31.97 -39.03
C ILE A 619 16.43 -33.43 -39.28
N ILE A 620 17.67 -33.66 -39.74
CA ILE A 620 18.23 -35.00 -39.91
C ILE A 620 18.25 -35.75 -38.57
N HIS A 621 18.73 -35.11 -37.50
CA HIS A 621 18.76 -35.69 -36.16
C HIS A 621 17.35 -36.08 -35.67
N PHE A 622 16.37 -35.18 -35.82
CA PHE A 622 14.98 -35.46 -35.47
C PHE A 622 14.39 -36.63 -36.26
N GLN A 623 14.55 -36.63 -37.59
CA GLN A 623 14.02 -37.71 -38.44
C GLN A 623 14.69 -39.06 -38.18
N MET A 624 15.98 -39.09 -37.81
CA MET A 624 16.64 -40.32 -37.35
C MET A 624 15.96 -40.87 -36.10
N LYS A 625 15.72 -40.03 -35.11
CA LYS A 625 15.08 -40.40 -33.83
C LYS A 625 13.63 -40.87 -34.00
N GLN A 626 12.89 -40.26 -34.94
CA GLN A 626 11.50 -40.64 -35.25
C GLN A 626 11.38 -41.76 -36.31
N ASN A 627 12.48 -42.31 -36.82
CA ASN A 627 12.52 -43.31 -37.90
C ASN A 627 11.88 -42.85 -39.24
N LEU A 628 11.99 -41.56 -39.57
CA LEU A 628 11.37 -40.91 -40.73
C LEU A 628 12.33 -40.65 -41.90
N VAL A 629 13.63 -40.92 -41.77
CA VAL A 629 14.70 -40.52 -42.72
C VAL A 629 14.45 -40.91 -44.19
N MET A 630 13.75 -42.02 -44.43
CA MET A 630 13.45 -42.52 -45.78
C MET A 630 12.11 -42.02 -46.36
N ARG A 631 11.38 -41.16 -45.64
CA ARG A 631 10.08 -40.62 -46.06
C ARG A 631 10.24 -39.17 -46.52
N MET A 632 9.86 -38.90 -47.77
CA MET A 632 9.58 -37.54 -48.24
C MET A 632 8.29 -37.05 -47.57
N LEU A 633 8.39 -36.03 -46.72
CA LEU A 633 7.25 -35.41 -46.04
C LEU A 633 7.08 -33.95 -46.49
N PRO A 634 5.85 -33.49 -46.76
CA PRO A 634 5.58 -32.05 -46.95
C PRO A 634 5.91 -31.29 -45.67
N LEU A 635 6.52 -30.12 -45.82
CA LEU A 635 7.05 -29.31 -44.75
C LEU A 635 6.44 -27.91 -44.76
N GLY A 636 5.85 -27.53 -43.63
CA GLY A 636 5.51 -26.14 -43.30
C GLY A 636 6.62 -25.50 -42.48
N PHE A 637 7.10 -24.33 -42.89
CA PHE A 637 8.18 -23.61 -42.22
C PHE A 637 7.63 -22.34 -41.56
N THR A 638 7.34 -22.39 -40.25
CA THR A 638 7.13 -21.16 -39.48
C THR A 638 8.45 -20.43 -39.30
N PHE A 639 8.50 -19.23 -39.87
CA PHE A 639 9.66 -18.35 -39.89
C PHE A 639 9.23 -16.95 -39.45
N SER A 640 9.41 -16.66 -38.16
CA SER A 640 8.78 -15.53 -37.48
C SER A 640 9.50 -14.19 -37.66
N PHE A 641 9.85 -13.84 -38.90
CA PHE A 641 10.52 -12.60 -39.27
C PHE A 641 9.77 -11.90 -40.42
N PRO A 642 9.88 -10.57 -40.55
CA PRO A 642 9.23 -9.84 -41.63
C PRO A 642 9.70 -10.33 -43.01
N CYS A 643 8.77 -10.92 -43.78
CA CYS A 643 9.04 -11.49 -45.08
C CYS A 643 8.03 -11.00 -46.12
N GLN A 644 8.51 -10.54 -47.26
CA GLN A 644 7.66 -10.33 -48.44
C GLN A 644 7.46 -11.68 -49.14
N GLN A 645 6.32 -12.31 -48.88
CA GLN A 645 5.90 -13.49 -49.62
C GLN A 645 5.56 -13.13 -51.07
N MET A 646 5.97 -13.99 -52.00
CA MET A 646 5.65 -13.93 -53.43
C MET A 646 4.85 -15.16 -53.88
N GLY A 647 4.53 -16.04 -52.93
CA GLY A 647 3.86 -17.31 -53.04
C GLY A 647 3.87 -18.00 -51.67
N LEU A 648 3.19 -19.14 -51.55
CA LEU A 648 3.14 -19.86 -50.29
C LEU A 648 4.50 -20.49 -49.93
N ASP A 649 5.28 -20.94 -50.91
CA ASP A 649 6.61 -21.55 -50.74
C ASP A 649 7.78 -20.62 -51.12
N LYS A 650 7.55 -19.30 -51.19
CA LYS A 650 8.55 -18.32 -51.65
C LYS A 650 8.46 -16.99 -50.90
N ALA A 651 9.51 -16.62 -50.17
CA ALA A 651 9.47 -15.44 -49.31
C ALA A 651 10.84 -14.75 -49.15
N LEU A 652 10.90 -13.46 -49.48
CA LEU A 652 12.09 -12.63 -49.31
C LEU A 652 12.16 -12.08 -47.89
N LEU A 653 13.22 -12.38 -47.14
CA LEU A 653 13.45 -11.78 -45.83
C LEU A 653 13.70 -10.27 -45.96
N LEU A 654 12.86 -9.44 -45.34
CA LEU A 654 12.97 -7.97 -45.41
C LEU A 654 14.05 -7.44 -44.45
N ASN A 655 14.05 -7.92 -43.21
CA ASN A 655 15.02 -7.55 -42.18
C ASN A 655 15.01 -8.58 -41.04
N TRP A 656 16.17 -8.77 -40.41
CA TRP A 656 16.23 -9.53 -39.16
C TRP A 656 15.60 -8.75 -38.00
N THR A 657 15.12 -9.50 -37.01
CA THR A 657 14.60 -9.00 -35.72
C THR A 657 15.03 -9.97 -34.60
N LYS A 658 14.58 -9.75 -33.36
CA LYS A 658 14.68 -10.73 -32.25
C LYS A 658 16.10 -11.27 -31.95
N GLY A 659 17.15 -10.49 -32.28
CA GLY A 659 18.56 -10.82 -32.00
C GLY A 659 19.30 -11.65 -33.08
N PHE A 660 18.65 -11.98 -34.19
CA PHE A 660 19.31 -12.58 -35.36
C PHE A 660 20.05 -11.52 -36.18
N SER A 661 21.15 -11.90 -36.82
CA SER A 661 21.88 -11.03 -37.76
C SER A 661 22.66 -11.80 -38.84
N ALA A 662 22.25 -13.03 -39.15
CA ALA A 662 22.97 -13.90 -40.09
C ALA A 662 23.12 -13.23 -41.47
N SER A 663 24.38 -13.09 -41.90
CA SER A 663 24.76 -12.39 -43.12
C SER A 663 24.38 -13.17 -44.38
N GLY A 664 23.96 -12.47 -45.43
CA GLY A 664 23.54 -13.07 -46.70
C GLY A 664 22.09 -13.58 -46.74
N CYS A 665 21.28 -13.41 -45.69
CA CYS A 665 19.87 -13.81 -45.71
C CYS A 665 18.90 -12.69 -46.16
N VAL A 666 19.20 -11.43 -45.83
CA VAL A 666 18.30 -10.30 -46.14
C VAL A 666 18.22 -10.09 -47.65
N GLY A 667 17.00 -9.92 -48.16
CA GLY A 667 16.69 -9.85 -49.59
C GLY A 667 16.75 -11.19 -50.33
N GLN A 668 17.07 -12.30 -49.67
CA GLN A 668 17.07 -13.64 -50.26
C GLN A 668 15.79 -14.41 -49.94
N ASP A 669 15.48 -15.40 -50.78
CA ASP A 669 14.35 -16.30 -50.59
C ASP A 669 14.68 -17.35 -49.51
N VAL A 670 14.00 -17.25 -48.37
CA VAL A 670 14.23 -18.09 -47.18
C VAL A 670 14.01 -19.57 -47.47
N VAL A 671 13.03 -19.89 -48.33
CA VAL A 671 12.75 -21.28 -48.71
C VAL A 671 13.85 -21.81 -49.63
N GLN A 672 14.36 -20.98 -50.53
CA GLN A 672 15.51 -21.33 -51.37
C GLN A 672 16.78 -21.58 -50.54
N LEU A 673 17.07 -20.73 -49.54
CA LEU A 673 18.22 -20.94 -48.64
C LEU A 673 18.13 -22.28 -47.88
N LEU A 674 16.94 -22.67 -47.43
CA LEU A 674 16.71 -23.98 -46.80
C LEU A 674 16.86 -25.14 -47.80
N ARG A 675 16.34 -24.99 -49.03
CA ARG A 675 16.50 -25.97 -50.13
C ARG A 675 17.98 -26.17 -50.51
N GLU A 676 18.76 -25.10 -50.55
CA GLU A 676 20.21 -25.16 -50.82
C GLU A 676 20.99 -25.81 -49.68
N ALA A 677 20.63 -25.54 -48.42
CA ALA A 677 21.21 -26.25 -47.27
C ALA A 677 20.91 -27.75 -47.32
N ALA A 678 19.67 -28.14 -47.65
CA ALA A 678 19.30 -29.54 -47.83
C ALA A 678 20.14 -30.21 -48.92
N GLN A 679 20.39 -29.52 -50.05
CA GLN A 679 21.28 -30.01 -51.11
C GLN A 679 22.74 -30.16 -50.65
N ARG A 680 23.32 -29.15 -49.98
CA ARG A 680 24.69 -29.22 -49.41
C ARG A 680 24.87 -30.40 -48.46
N LYS A 681 23.86 -30.67 -47.63
CA LYS A 681 23.81 -31.76 -46.64
C LYS A 681 23.35 -33.10 -47.22
N GLN A 682 23.10 -33.20 -48.53
CA GLN A 682 22.61 -34.39 -49.22
C GLN A 682 21.29 -34.94 -48.66
N HIS A 683 20.44 -34.06 -48.13
CA HIS A 683 19.17 -34.42 -47.51
C HIS A 683 18.01 -34.39 -48.52
N LEU A 684 17.29 -35.52 -48.64
CA LEU A 684 16.18 -35.73 -49.58
C LEU A 684 14.88 -36.20 -48.89
N GLY A 685 14.69 -35.86 -47.61
CA GLY A 685 13.55 -36.30 -46.78
C GLY A 685 12.53 -35.21 -46.45
N MET A 686 12.51 -34.10 -47.20
CA MET A 686 11.56 -33.00 -47.00
C MET A 686 11.14 -32.34 -48.33
N GLN A 687 9.92 -31.83 -48.38
CA GLN A 687 9.42 -30.96 -49.44
C GLN A 687 8.82 -29.69 -48.82
N VAL A 688 9.51 -28.57 -48.88
CA VAL A 688 8.96 -27.28 -48.38
C VAL A 688 7.79 -26.86 -49.26
N VAL A 689 6.57 -26.87 -48.70
CA VAL A 689 5.31 -26.51 -49.39
C VAL A 689 4.72 -25.18 -48.90
N ALA A 690 5.11 -24.73 -47.71
CA ALA A 690 4.65 -23.46 -47.16
C ALA A 690 5.72 -22.80 -46.26
N LEU A 691 5.80 -21.47 -46.31
CA LEU A 691 6.41 -20.62 -45.31
C LEU A 691 5.30 -19.81 -44.62
N VAL A 692 5.38 -19.71 -43.30
CA VAL A 692 4.29 -19.24 -42.44
C VAL A 692 4.85 -18.28 -41.38
N ASN A 693 4.11 -17.25 -40.98
CA ASN A 693 4.44 -16.40 -39.83
C ASN A 693 3.84 -17.00 -38.54
N ASP A 694 4.44 -16.77 -37.36
CA ASP A 694 3.94 -17.34 -36.10
C ASP A 694 2.49 -16.96 -35.79
N THR A 695 2.07 -15.73 -36.10
CA THR A 695 0.65 -15.32 -36.00
C THR A 695 -0.28 -16.21 -36.82
N VAL A 696 0.09 -16.47 -38.09
CA VAL A 696 -0.69 -17.28 -39.05
C VAL A 696 -0.71 -18.73 -38.61
N GLY A 697 0.42 -19.27 -38.14
CA GLY A 697 0.49 -20.60 -37.55
C GLY A 697 -0.47 -20.73 -36.36
N THR A 698 -0.40 -19.82 -35.41
CA THR A 698 -1.29 -19.80 -34.23
C THR A 698 -2.77 -19.68 -34.63
N MET A 699 -3.12 -18.83 -35.61
CA MET A 699 -4.49 -18.74 -36.14
C MET A 699 -4.95 -20.10 -36.70
N MET A 700 -4.14 -20.75 -37.53
CA MET A 700 -4.48 -22.01 -38.19
C MET A 700 -4.55 -23.17 -37.19
N ALA A 701 -3.64 -23.22 -36.20
CA ALA A 701 -3.67 -24.20 -35.12
C ALA A 701 -4.95 -24.14 -34.29
N CYS A 702 -5.41 -22.93 -33.97
CA CYS A 702 -6.65 -22.68 -33.26
C CYS A 702 -7.89 -22.83 -34.18
N GLY A 703 -7.77 -22.54 -35.47
CA GLY A 703 -8.83 -22.72 -36.49
C GLY A 703 -9.21 -24.16 -36.76
N TYR A 704 -8.31 -25.11 -36.47
CA TYR A 704 -8.63 -26.54 -36.45
C TYR A 704 -9.54 -26.92 -35.26
N ASP A 705 -9.38 -26.26 -34.11
CA ASP A 705 -10.13 -26.55 -32.89
C ASP A 705 -11.45 -25.74 -32.80
N ASP A 706 -11.47 -24.50 -33.33
CA ASP A 706 -12.64 -23.63 -33.46
C ASP A 706 -12.69 -22.98 -34.87
N PRO A 707 -13.64 -23.39 -35.75
CA PRO A 707 -13.81 -22.82 -37.08
C PRO A 707 -14.11 -21.31 -37.15
N LYS A 708 -14.40 -20.66 -36.00
CA LYS A 708 -14.54 -19.19 -35.92
C LYS A 708 -13.20 -18.47 -35.75
N CYS A 709 -12.09 -19.19 -35.62
CA CYS A 709 -10.77 -18.60 -35.44
C CYS A 709 -10.24 -18.04 -36.76
N GLU A 710 -10.33 -16.72 -36.90
CA GLU A 710 -9.95 -15.98 -38.11
C GLU A 710 -8.94 -14.86 -37.80
N ILE A 711 -8.39 -14.85 -36.58
CA ILE A 711 -7.37 -13.92 -36.11
C ILE A 711 -6.31 -14.70 -35.34
N GLY A 712 -5.04 -14.44 -35.61
CA GLY A 712 -3.91 -14.96 -34.84
C GLY A 712 -3.17 -13.82 -34.14
N LEU A 713 -2.92 -13.96 -32.84
CA LEU A 713 -2.29 -12.94 -31.99
C LEU A 713 -1.05 -13.52 -31.30
N ILE A 714 0.07 -12.80 -31.38
CA ILE A 714 1.28 -13.09 -30.62
C ILE A 714 1.54 -11.97 -29.63
N VAL A 715 1.70 -12.32 -28.35
CA VAL A 715 2.10 -11.40 -27.27
C VAL A 715 3.09 -12.11 -26.34
N GLY A 716 4.38 -12.03 -26.71
CA GLY A 716 5.50 -12.68 -26.02
C GLY A 716 6.73 -11.78 -26.01
N THR A 717 7.87 -12.29 -26.49
CA THR A 717 9.09 -11.47 -26.71
C THR A 717 8.84 -10.31 -27.66
N GLY A 718 8.04 -10.53 -28.71
CA GLY A 718 7.49 -9.51 -29.59
C GLY A 718 5.97 -9.47 -29.53
N THR A 719 5.35 -8.62 -30.36
CA THR A 719 3.91 -8.71 -30.62
C THR A 719 3.58 -8.47 -32.09
N ASN A 720 2.70 -9.32 -32.62
CA ASN A 720 2.18 -9.23 -33.97
C ASN A 720 0.76 -9.80 -34.04
N ALA A 721 0.01 -9.48 -35.10
CA ALA A 721 -1.27 -10.09 -35.39
C ALA A 721 -1.44 -10.40 -36.89
N CYS A 722 -2.34 -11.35 -37.18
CA CYS A 722 -2.85 -11.62 -38.51
C CYS A 722 -4.37 -11.83 -38.47
N TYR A 723 -5.04 -11.66 -39.60
CA TYR A 723 -6.47 -11.96 -39.74
C TYR A 723 -6.86 -12.31 -41.18
N MET A 724 -8.04 -12.93 -41.35
CA MET A 724 -8.64 -13.18 -42.67
C MET A 724 -9.30 -11.92 -43.25
N GLU A 725 -8.69 -11.34 -44.28
CA GLU A 725 -9.19 -10.20 -45.05
C GLU A 725 -9.88 -10.66 -46.35
N GLU A 726 -10.84 -9.87 -46.84
CA GLU A 726 -11.54 -10.11 -48.10
C GLU A 726 -10.64 -9.71 -49.28
N MET A 727 -10.46 -10.56 -50.30
CA MET A 727 -9.49 -10.32 -51.40
C MET A 727 -9.69 -8.99 -52.11
N ARG A 728 -10.94 -8.53 -52.27
CA ARG A 728 -11.30 -7.21 -52.82
C ARG A 728 -10.64 -6.01 -52.12
N ASN A 729 -10.20 -6.17 -50.87
CA ASN A 729 -9.51 -5.14 -50.09
C ASN A 729 -7.98 -5.21 -50.24
N VAL A 730 -7.43 -6.33 -50.74
CA VAL A 730 -5.98 -6.60 -50.80
C VAL A 730 -5.39 -6.03 -52.10
N GLY A 731 -5.32 -4.71 -52.21
CA GLY A 731 -4.85 -4.01 -53.43
C GLY A 731 -3.40 -4.30 -53.83
N THR A 732 -2.61 -4.92 -52.94
CA THR A 732 -1.24 -5.37 -53.19
C THR A 732 -1.14 -6.65 -54.03
N LEU A 733 -2.24 -7.40 -54.22
CA LEU A 733 -2.34 -8.57 -55.09
C LEU A 733 -3.35 -8.35 -56.23
N GLU A 734 -3.31 -9.25 -57.22
CA GLU A 734 -4.32 -9.30 -58.29
C GLU A 734 -5.43 -10.31 -57.94
N GLY A 735 -6.69 -9.95 -58.22
CA GLY A 735 -7.87 -10.75 -57.95
C GLY A 735 -8.74 -10.20 -56.80
N ASP A 736 -10.05 -10.40 -56.88
CA ASP A 736 -11.05 -9.88 -55.92
C ASP A 736 -11.87 -10.99 -55.23
N GLN A 737 -11.72 -12.25 -55.66
CA GLN A 737 -12.50 -13.39 -55.19
C GLN A 737 -11.85 -14.09 -53.98
N GLY A 738 -12.68 -14.44 -52.99
CA GLY A 738 -12.24 -15.18 -51.81
C GLY A 738 -11.58 -14.30 -50.75
N ARG A 739 -10.70 -14.91 -49.95
CA ARG A 739 -10.08 -14.30 -48.77
C ARG A 739 -8.58 -14.58 -48.72
N MET A 740 -7.87 -13.79 -47.92
CA MET A 740 -6.43 -13.90 -47.71
C MET A 740 -6.11 -13.63 -46.25
N CYS A 741 -5.33 -14.49 -45.62
CA CYS A 741 -4.74 -14.16 -44.33
C CYS A 741 -3.67 -13.09 -44.53
N ILE A 742 -3.79 -11.99 -43.80
CA ILE A 742 -2.86 -10.86 -43.81
C ILE A 742 -2.04 -10.89 -42.54
N ASN A 743 -0.71 -10.98 -42.67
CA ASN A 743 0.22 -10.71 -41.59
C ASN A 743 0.38 -9.19 -41.47
N MET A 744 -0.06 -8.59 -40.36
CA MET A 744 -0.10 -7.13 -40.24
C MET A 744 1.31 -6.52 -40.13
N GLU A 745 2.25 -7.24 -39.51
CA GLU A 745 3.51 -6.69 -38.96
C GLU A 745 3.23 -5.44 -38.10
N TRP A 746 2.22 -5.54 -37.22
CA TRP A 746 1.66 -4.37 -36.50
C TRP A 746 2.63 -3.72 -35.50
N GLY A 747 3.77 -4.35 -35.22
CA GLY A 747 4.76 -3.87 -34.26
C GLY A 747 5.37 -2.54 -34.68
N ALA A 748 5.44 -2.27 -35.99
CA ALA A 748 5.90 -1.03 -36.60
C ALA A 748 4.85 0.11 -36.59
N PHE A 749 3.64 -0.12 -36.09
CA PHE A 749 2.65 0.96 -35.91
C PHE A 749 3.24 2.10 -35.08
N GLY A 750 3.04 3.35 -35.51
CA GLY A 750 3.65 4.53 -34.88
C GLY A 750 5.08 4.84 -35.31
N ASP A 751 5.75 4.01 -36.11
CA ASP A 751 7.08 4.31 -36.71
C ASP A 751 7.07 5.58 -37.59
N ASN A 752 5.89 6.04 -38.01
CA ASN A 752 5.66 7.28 -38.77
C ASN A 752 5.31 8.50 -37.91
N GLY A 753 5.26 8.36 -36.58
CA GLY A 753 4.94 9.44 -35.63
C GLY A 753 3.47 9.52 -35.19
N CYS A 754 2.54 8.73 -35.75
CA CYS A 754 1.12 8.86 -35.40
C CYS A 754 0.80 8.59 -33.90
N LEU A 755 1.65 7.82 -33.22
CA LEU A 755 1.56 7.52 -31.79
C LEU A 755 2.36 8.47 -30.87
N ASP A 756 2.97 9.54 -31.38
CA ASP A 756 3.84 10.42 -30.57
C ASP A 756 3.16 11.00 -29.33
N HIS A 757 1.84 11.20 -29.39
CA HIS A 757 1.03 11.73 -28.29
C HIS A 757 0.86 10.79 -27.09
N ILE A 758 1.11 9.48 -27.24
CA ILE A 758 1.11 8.50 -26.13
C ILE A 758 2.52 8.00 -25.77
N PHE A 759 3.55 8.46 -26.48
CA PHE A 759 4.95 8.07 -26.24
C PHE A 759 5.53 8.89 -25.09
N THR A 760 5.77 8.24 -23.96
CA THR A 760 6.33 8.90 -22.78
C THR A 760 7.84 9.12 -22.90
N HIS A 761 8.42 9.92 -21.99
CA HIS A 761 9.87 10.04 -21.90
C HIS A 761 10.56 8.68 -21.69
N PHE A 762 9.98 7.79 -20.86
CA PHE A 762 10.51 6.45 -20.62
C PHE A 762 10.57 5.62 -21.91
N ASP A 763 9.50 5.65 -22.70
CA ASP A 763 9.42 4.92 -23.97
C ASP A 763 10.47 5.40 -24.97
N ASN A 764 10.67 6.72 -25.06
CA ASN A 764 11.70 7.32 -25.93
C ASN A 764 13.13 6.95 -25.48
N VAL A 765 13.41 6.91 -24.18
CA VAL A 765 14.71 6.46 -23.65
C VAL A 765 14.94 4.98 -23.93
N VAL A 766 13.91 4.14 -23.76
CA VAL A 766 13.99 2.72 -24.11
C VAL A 766 14.28 2.57 -25.61
N ASP A 767 13.45 3.15 -26.47
CA ASP A 767 13.56 3.10 -27.94
C ASP A 767 14.96 3.49 -28.44
N ALA A 768 15.44 4.68 -28.04
CA ALA A 768 16.76 5.18 -28.42
C ALA A 768 17.93 4.28 -27.99
N SER A 769 17.70 3.41 -26.99
CA SER A 769 18.71 2.50 -26.43
C SER A 769 18.68 1.09 -27.03
N THR A 770 17.74 0.81 -27.96
CA THR A 770 17.58 -0.48 -28.66
C THR A 770 18.48 -0.58 -29.89
N VAL A 771 18.55 -1.79 -30.49
CA VAL A 771 19.26 -2.03 -31.76
C VAL A 771 18.55 -1.41 -32.98
N ASN A 772 17.30 -0.99 -32.82
CA ASN A 772 16.44 -0.47 -33.88
C ASN A 772 15.68 0.81 -33.43
N PRO A 773 16.35 1.92 -33.10
CA PRO A 773 15.69 3.18 -32.70
C PRO A 773 14.71 3.69 -33.76
N GLY A 774 13.59 4.27 -33.32
CA GLY A 774 12.52 4.77 -34.19
C GLY A 774 11.77 3.68 -34.97
N LYS A 775 11.96 2.41 -34.61
CA LYS A 775 11.35 1.23 -35.28
C LYS A 775 10.69 0.28 -34.29
N GLN A 776 9.68 -0.46 -34.73
CA GLN A 776 8.89 -1.36 -33.89
C GLN A 776 8.26 -0.62 -32.69
N ARG A 777 7.78 0.61 -32.91
CA ARG A 777 7.37 1.51 -31.82
C ARG A 777 6.17 0.98 -31.02
N PHE A 778 5.13 0.45 -31.67
CA PHE A 778 3.99 -0.15 -30.96
C PHE A 778 4.38 -1.44 -30.23
N GLU A 779 5.24 -2.27 -30.81
CA GLU A 779 5.75 -3.49 -30.16
C GLU A 779 6.51 -3.16 -28.87
N LYS A 780 7.28 -2.06 -28.85
CA LYS A 780 8.01 -1.58 -27.67
C LYS A 780 7.11 -1.15 -26.50
N LEU A 781 5.87 -0.76 -26.77
CA LEU A 781 4.90 -0.41 -25.72
C LEU A 781 4.19 -1.63 -25.11
N ILE A 782 4.31 -2.82 -25.72
CA ILE A 782 3.46 -3.99 -25.42
C ILE A 782 4.28 -5.23 -25.04
N SER A 783 5.38 -5.53 -25.74
CA SER A 783 5.99 -6.86 -25.65
C SER A 783 6.89 -7.07 -24.43
N GLY A 784 6.98 -8.32 -23.99
CA GLY A 784 7.73 -8.72 -22.79
C GLY A 784 9.23 -8.45 -22.86
N MET A 785 9.79 -8.17 -24.04
CA MET A 785 11.19 -7.74 -24.22
C MET A 785 11.42 -6.30 -23.73
N TYR A 786 10.39 -5.43 -23.76
CA TYR A 786 10.55 -4.00 -23.55
C TYR A 786 9.87 -3.48 -22.27
N LEU A 787 8.77 -4.11 -21.81
CA LEU A 787 8.07 -3.68 -20.58
C LEU A 787 8.99 -3.60 -19.35
N GLY A 788 9.93 -4.53 -19.23
CA GLY A 788 10.89 -4.56 -18.13
C GLY A 788 11.88 -3.39 -18.14
N GLU A 789 12.29 -2.92 -19.33
CA GLU A 789 13.11 -1.71 -19.45
C GLU A 789 12.30 -0.44 -19.19
N ILE A 790 11.02 -0.37 -19.60
CA ILE A 790 10.14 0.75 -19.26
C ILE A 790 9.99 0.87 -17.74
N VAL A 791 9.70 -0.25 -17.06
CA VAL A 791 9.70 -0.31 -15.58
C VAL A 791 11.05 0.14 -15.01
N ARG A 792 12.19 -0.34 -15.54
CA ARG A 792 13.52 0.06 -15.08
C ARG A 792 13.74 1.58 -15.14
N GLN A 793 13.33 2.23 -16.23
CA GLN A 793 13.46 3.68 -16.40
C GLN A 793 12.57 4.46 -15.41
N ILE A 794 11.32 4.01 -15.19
CA ILE A 794 10.43 4.61 -14.18
C ILE A 794 11.04 4.50 -12.78
N LEU A 795 11.53 3.30 -12.41
CA LEU A 795 12.17 3.08 -11.11
C LEU A 795 13.44 3.93 -10.94
N MET A 796 14.24 4.14 -11.99
CA MET A 796 15.38 5.06 -11.96
C MET A 796 14.94 6.49 -11.65
N THR A 797 13.96 7.03 -12.39
CA THR A 797 13.44 8.39 -12.17
C THR A 797 12.79 8.54 -10.79
N MET A 798 12.10 7.52 -10.28
CA MET A 798 11.57 7.52 -8.91
C MET A 798 12.69 7.47 -7.85
N THR A 799 13.81 6.79 -8.12
CA THR A 799 14.99 6.79 -7.23
C THR A 799 15.66 8.17 -7.22
N GLU A 800 15.82 8.81 -8.38
CA GLU A 800 16.37 10.17 -8.52
C GLU A 800 15.50 11.22 -7.79
N LYS A 801 14.18 11.05 -7.83
CA LYS A 801 13.21 11.85 -7.06
C LYS A 801 13.10 11.46 -5.57
N GLN A 802 13.94 10.55 -5.08
CA GLN A 802 13.93 10.04 -3.69
C GLN A 802 12.62 9.34 -3.27
N LEU A 803 11.77 8.96 -4.22
CA LEU A 803 10.51 8.25 -3.99
C LEU A 803 10.73 6.76 -3.68
N LEU A 804 11.86 6.21 -4.16
CA LEU A 804 12.29 4.82 -3.96
C LEU A 804 13.70 4.73 -3.37
N PHE A 805 13.96 3.62 -2.67
CA PHE A 805 15.25 3.21 -2.11
C PHE A 805 15.92 4.27 -1.22
N GLN A 806 15.11 5.15 -0.61
CA GLN A 806 15.56 6.32 0.16
C GLN A 806 16.47 7.27 -0.67
N GLY A 807 16.29 7.32 -1.99
CA GLY A 807 17.14 8.08 -2.91
C GLY A 807 18.58 7.55 -3.05
N ARG A 808 18.88 6.37 -2.49
CA ARG A 808 20.23 5.79 -2.55
C ARG A 808 20.53 5.35 -4.00
N PRO A 809 21.72 5.65 -4.55
CA PRO A 809 22.12 5.12 -5.83
C PRO A 809 22.12 3.59 -5.82
N CYS A 810 21.38 2.98 -6.73
CA CYS A 810 21.32 1.52 -6.91
C CYS A 810 22.08 1.12 -8.19
N PRO A 811 23.37 0.73 -8.14
CA PRO A 811 24.15 0.42 -9.35
C PRO A 811 23.54 -0.72 -10.18
N LYS A 812 22.87 -1.67 -9.53
CA LYS A 812 22.18 -2.78 -10.21
C LYS A 812 21.03 -2.30 -11.08
N LEU A 813 20.33 -1.23 -10.70
CA LEU A 813 19.23 -0.64 -11.47
C LEU A 813 19.70 -0.01 -12.80
N GLN A 814 20.99 0.32 -12.91
CA GLN A 814 21.63 0.74 -14.17
C GLN A 814 21.87 -0.42 -15.15
N THR A 815 21.70 -1.68 -14.71
CA THR A 815 21.90 -2.86 -15.55
C THR A 815 20.71 -3.03 -16.49
N LYS A 816 20.94 -2.80 -17.79
CA LYS A 816 19.93 -3.08 -18.83
C LYS A 816 19.46 -4.52 -18.77
N ASN A 817 18.16 -4.72 -18.97
CA ASN A 817 17.44 -6.00 -18.99
C ASN A 817 17.46 -6.77 -17.66
N ILE A 818 17.71 -6.10 -16.53
CA ILE A 818 17.62 -6.73 -15.19
C ILE A 818 16.21 -7.25 -14.88
N PHE A 819 15.17 -6.54 -15.34
CA PHE A 819 13.76 -6.96 -15.21
C PHE A 819 13.31 -7.78 -16.43
N GLN A 820 13.50 -9.10 -16.36
CA GLN A 820 12.93 -10.05 -17.31
C GLN A 820 11.40 -10.14 -17.16
N THR A 821 10.68 -10.48 -18.24
CA THR A 821 9.20 -10.62 -18.26
C THR A 821 8.64 -11.51 -17.14
N LYS A 822 9.39 -12.57 -16.78
CA LYS A 822 9.03 -13.47 -15.67
C LYS A 822 8.88 -12.73 -14.34
N PHE A 823 9.68 -11.69 -14.08
CA PHE A 823 9.62 -10.94 -12.83
C PHE A 823 8.37 -10.05 -12.78
N LEU A 824 8.00 -9.40 -13.89
CA LEU A 824 6.73 -8.66 -14.01
C LEU A 824 5.55 -9.58 -13.69
N SER A 825 5.51 -10.75 -14.34
CA SER A 825 4.51 -11.79 -14.07
C SER A 825 4.49 -12.20 -12.59
N THR A 826 5.64 -12.47 -11.95
CA THR A 826 5.69 -12.88 -10.55
C THR A 826 5.33 -11.77 -9.56
N ILE A 827 5.70 -10.52 -9.84
CA ILE A 827 5.34 -9.34 -9.02
C ILE A 827 3.81 -9.15 -9.00
N GLU A 828 3.14 -9.38 -10.13
CA GLU A 828 1.68 -9.25 -10.22
C GLU A 828 0.92 -10.53 -9.86
N LEU A 829 1.55 -11.71 -9.93
CA LEU A 829 0.91 -13.05 -9.82
C LEU A 829 0.16 -13.28 -8.52
N THR A 830 0.49 -12.50 -7.50
CA THR A 830 0.06 -12.74 -6.13
C THR A 830 -1.15 -11.86 -5.78
N LEU A 831 -2.13 -11.93 -6.68
CA LEU A 831 -3.53 -11.52 -6.52
C LEU A 831 -4.42 -12.77 -6.53
N PRO A 832 -5.35 -12.93 -5.58
CA PRO A 832 -6.48 -13.83 -5.74
C PRO A 832 -7.59 -13.14 -6.55
N LEU A 833 -8.42 -13.94 -7.21
CA LEU A 833 -9.40 -13.50 -8.21
C LEU A 833 -10.67 -12.84 -7.61
N THR A 834 -10.72 -12.53 -6.30
CA THR A 834 -11.89 -11.95 -5.63
C THR A 834 -11.51 -10.94 -4.53
N PRO A 835 -12.28 -9.84 -4.35
CA PRO A 835 -12.00 -8.81 -3.33
C PRO A 835 -11.90 -9.32 -1.89
N GLU A 836 -12.59 -10.42 -1.57
CA GLU A 836 -12.60 -11.01 -0.23
C GLU A 836 -11.28 -11.71 0.13
N LEU A 837 -10.57 -12.33 -0.84
CA LEU A 837 -9.25 -12.93 -0.59
C LEU A 837 -8.09 -11.93 -0.71
N VAL A 838 -8.29 -10.77 -1.35
CA VAL A 838 -7.23 -9.79 -1.69
C VAL A 838 -6.41 -9.36 -0.47
N ARG A 839 -7.04 -9.25 0.70
CA ARG A 839 -6.43 -8.60 1.89
C ARG A 839 -5.55 -9.54 2.71
N SER A 840 -5.96 -10.80 2.87
CA SER A 840 -5.14 -11.87 3.47
C SER A 840 -3.90 -12.22 2.63
N SER A 841 -4.01 -12.10 1.30
CA SER A 841 -2.97 -12.56 0.35
C SER A 841 -1.80 -11.57 0.15
N ASN A 842 -2.01 -10.27 0.39
CA ASN A 842 -1.02 -9.22 0.11
C ASN A 842 0.29 -9.34 0.93
N GLY A 843 0.24 -9.94 2.12
CA GLY A 843 1.45 -10.18 2.93
C GLY A 843 2.42 -11.17 2.26
N LEU A 844 1.89 -12.22 1.62
CA LEU A 844 2.70 -13.19 0.87
C LEU A 844 3.18 -12.61 -0.47
N ALA A 845 2.38 -11.74 -1.10
CA ALA A 845 2.75 -11.00 -2.32
C ALA A 845 4.04 -10.19 -2.15
N LEU A 846 4.03 -9.31 -1.15
CA LEU A 846 5.10 -8.35 -0.95
C LEU A 846 6.38 -9.05 -0.43
N ARG A 847 6.26 -10.24 0.19
CA ARG A 847 7.41 -11.11 0.49
C ARG A 847 8.06 -11.67 -0.77
N GLN A 848 7.29 -12.19 -1.74
CA GLN A 848 7.84 -12.69 -3.01
C GLN A 848 8.51 -11.57 -3.80
N ILE A 849 7.90 -10.37 -3.85
CA ILE A 849 8.50 -9.18 -4.45
C ILE A 849 9.83 -8.82 -3.77
N ARG A 850 9.90 -8.84 -2.43
CA ARG A 850 11.16 -8.59 -1.69
C ARG A 850 12.22 -9.68 -1.90
N THR A 851 11.83 -10.94 -2.10
CA THR A 851 12.77 -12.01 -2.48
C THR A 851 13.36 -11.75 -3.86
N ILE A 852 12.54 -11.42 -4.86
CA ILE A 852 13.01 -11.06 -6.20
C ILE A 852 13.92 -9.84 -6.15
N LEU A 853 13.55 -8.78 -5.41
CA LEU A 853 14.37 -7.58 -5.28
C LEU A 853 15.72 -7.89 -4.62
N ARG A 854 15.76 -8.76 -3.61
CA ARG A 854 17.01 -9.25 -3.01
C ARG A 854 17.85 -10.09 -3.98
N GLU A 855 17.24 -10.97 -4.79
CA GLU A 855 17.94 -11.71 -5.85
C GLU A 855 18.53 -10.79 -6.92
N LEU A 856 17.89 -9.65 -7.17
CA LEU A 856 18.38 -8.60 -8.08
C LEU A 856 19.37 -7.62 -7.40
N GLU A 857 19.76 -7.88 -6.14
CA GLU A 857 20.63 -7.01 -5.32
C GLU A 857 20.10 -5.57 -5.17
N LEU A 858 18.77 -5.43 -5.06
CA LEU A 858 18.06 -4.18 -4.77
C LEU A 858 17.55 -4.21 -3.31
N ASP A 859 18.12 -3.36 -2.46
CA ASP A 859 17.76 -3.26 -1.04
C ASP A 859 16.45 -2.48 -0.86
N ALA A 860 15.34 -3.20 -1.01
CA ALA A 860 13.99 -2.65 -1.00
C ALA A 860 13.30 -2.75 0.37
N SER A 861 12.73 -1.63 0.81
CA SER A 861 11.76 -1.58 1.90
C SER A 861 10.41 -2.21 1.51
N PHE A 862 9.47 -2.24 2.45
CA PHE A 862 8.09 -2.65 2.16
C PHE A 862 7.42 -1.66 1.20
N ASP A 863 7.57 -0.36 1.46
CA ASP A 863 6.94 0.69 0.66
C ASP A 863 7.52 0.74 -0.76
N ASP A 864 8.83 0.52 -0.91
CA ASP A 864 9.46 0.34 -2.22
C ASP A 864 8.83 -0.82 -3.02
N SER A 865 8.47 -1.90 -2.33
CA SER A 865 7.87 -3.09 -2.94
C SER A 865 6.43 -2.83 -3.38
N VAL A 866 5.68 -2.00 -2.66
CA VAL A 866 4.32 -1.58 -3.05
C VAL A 866 4.38 -0.61 -4.24
N LEU A 867 5.26 0.39 -4.20
CA LEU A 867 5.44 1.33 -5.31
C LEU A 867 5.94 0.61 -6.58
N MET A 868 6.87 -0.34 -6.46
CA MET A 868 7.30 -1.17 -7.58
C MET A 868 6.14 -1.97 -8.19
N ARG A 869 5.24 -2.52 -7.36
CA ARG A 869 4.03 -3.22 -7.83
C ARG A 869 3.11 -2.28 -8.61
N GLU A 870 2.86 -1.07 -8.10
CA GLU A 870 2.04 -0.05 -8.79
C GLU A 870 2.66 0.37 -10.14
N VAL A 871 3.99 0.51 -10.21
CA VAL A 871 4.72 0.77 -11.46
C VAL A 871 4.53 -0.37 -12.47
N CYS A 872 4.70 -1.64 -12.04
CA CYS A 872 4.52 -2.80 -12.90
C CYS A 872 3.09 -2.87 -13.45
N GLN A 873 2.09 -2.75 -12.56
CA GLN A 873 0.67 -2.77 -12.91
C GLN A 873 0.29 -1.64 -13.87
N THR A 874 0.85 -0.44 -13.69
CA THR A 874 0.59 0.69 -14.60
C THR A 874 1.15 0.39 -16.01
N VAL A 875 2.35 -0.16 -16.11
CA VAL A 875 2.98 -0.52 -17.40
C VAL A 875 2.26 -1.69 -18.08
N SER A 876 1.92 -2.75 -17.34
CA SER A 876 1.28 -3.95 -17.89
C SER A 876 -0.18 -3.72 -18.27
N LEU A 877 -0.92 -2.89 -17.53
CA LEU A 877 -2.26 -2.43 -17.90
C LEU A 877 -2.22 -1.63 -19.21
N ARG A 878 -1.32 -0.64 -19.32
CA ARG A 878 -1.15 0.15 -20.55
C ARG A 878 -0.86 -0.74 -21.76
N ALA A 879 0.04 -1.71 -21.60
CA ALA A 879 0.39 -2.69 -22.63
C ALA A 879 -0.83 -3.54 -23.08
N ALA A 880 -1.63 -4.03 -22.13
CA ALA A 880 -2.84 -4.79 -22.43
C ALA A 880 -3.92 -3.94 -23.12
N GLN A 881 -4.09 -2.68 -22.68
CA GLN A 881 -5.04 -1.73 -23.28
C GLN A 881 -4.66 -1.35 -24.72
N LEU A 882 -3.37 -1.08 -24.99
CA LEU A 882 -2.89 -0.79 -26.34
C LEU A 882 -3.05 -1.99 -27.28
N CYS A 883 -2.73 -3.20 -26.80
CA CYS A 883 -2.96 -4.43 -27.56
C CYS A 883 -4.46 -4.64 -27.86
N ALA A 884 -5.34 -4.36 -26.90
CA ALA A 884 -6.79 -4.39 -27.08
C ALA A 884 -7.27 -3.35 -28.11
N ALA A 885 -6.76 -2.12 -28.10
CA ALA A 885 -7.11 -1.09 -29.08
C ALA A 885 -6.67 -1.46 -30.51
N GLY A 886 -5.49 -2.07 -30.65
CA GLY A 886 -5.05 -2.64 -31.94
C GLY A 886 -5.97 -3.75 -32.44
N LEU A 887 -6.34 -4.69 -31.56
CA LEU A 887 -7.25 -5.79 -31.89
C LEU A 887 -8.70 -5.32 -32.14
N ALA A 888 -9.15 -4.27 -31.45
CA ALA A 888 -10.46 -3.64 -31.65
C ALA A 888 -10.60 -3.09 -33.08
N ALA A 889 -9.53 -2.51 -33.63
CA ALA A 889 -9.50 -2.05 -35.03
C ALA A 889 -9.65 -3.22 -36.02
N VAL A 890 -9.04 -4.38 -35.72
CA VAL A 890 -9.13 -5.59 -36.55
C VAL A 890 -10.55 -6.16 -36.56
N VAL A 891 -11.15 -6.39 -35.39
CA VAL A 891 -12.49 -7.02 -35.31
C VAL A 891 -13.59 -6.12 -35.87
N GLU A 892 -13.53 -4.80 -35.63
CA GLU A 892 -14.49 -3.86 -36.21
C GLU A 892 -14.30 -3.76 -37.75
N LYS A 893 -13.06 -3.78 -38.26
CA LYS A 893 -12.80 -3.86 -39.71
C LYS A 893 -13.42 -5.13 -40.31
N MET A 894 -13.22 -6.29 -39.70
CA MET A 894 -13.82 -7.55 -40.17
C MET A 894 -15.36 -7.50 -40.13
N ARG A 895 -15.95 -6.92 -39.09
CA ARG A 895 -17.41 -6.74 -38.95
C ARG A 895 -17.96 -5.86 -40.08
N GLU A 896 -17.34 -4.70 -40.30
CA GLU A 896 -17.73 -3.72 -41.33
C GLU A 896 -17.52 -4.25 -42.74
N ASN A 897 -16.36 -4.85 -43.02
CA ASN A 897 -16.03 -5.48 -44.31
C ASN A 897 -17.10 -6.50 -44.74
N ARG A 898 -17.70 -7.20 -43.77
CA ARG A 898 -18.72 -8.23 -43.99
C ARG A 898 -20.15 -7.69 -43.92
N GLY A 899 -20.33 -6.40 -43.64
CA GLY A 899 -21.64 -5.75 -43.53
C GLY A 899 -22.49 -6.28 -42.37
N LEU A 900 -21.86 -6.67 -41.27
CA LEU A 900 -22.53 -7.31 -40.13
C LEU A 900 -22.88 -6.29 -39.02
N ASP A 901 -24.08 -6.40 -38.46
CA ASP A 901 -24.45 -5.64 -37.25
C ASP A 901 -23.64 -6.10 -36.03
N GLN A 902 -23.38 -7.42 -35.93
CA GLN A 902 -22.54 -8.03 -34.90
C GLN A 902 -21.62 -9.10 -35.50
N LEU A 903 -20.38 -9.16 -35.00
CA LEU A 903 -19.41 -10.21 -35.35
C LEU A 903 -19.23 -11.17 -34.17
N SER A 904 -19.14 -12.47 -34.44
CA SER A 904 -18.61 -13.46 -33.49
C SER A 904 -17.37 -14.10 -34.10
N VAL A 905 -16.22 -13.94 -33.46
CA VAL A 905 -14.91 -14.37 -33.99
C VAL A 905 -14.02 -14.86 -32.85
N THR A 906 -13.16 -15.84 -33.15
CA THR A 906 -12.15 -16.33 -32.22
C THR A 906 -10.77 -15.82 -32.60
N VAL A 907 -9.98 -15.49 -31.58
CA VAL A 907 -8.57 -15.11 -31.67
C VAL A 907 -7.73 -16.25 -31.11
N GLY A 908 -6.92 -16.89 -31.95
CA GLY A 908 -5.89 -17.81 -31.51
C GLY A 908 -4.71 -17.03 -30.92
N VAL A 909 -4.31 -17.31 -29.68
CA VAL A 909 -3.23 -16.58 -29.00
C VAL A 909 -2.07 -17.48 -28.62
N ASP A 910 -0.85 -16.98 -28.83
CA ASP A 910 0.38 -17.52 -28.23
C ASP A 910 1.27 -16.37 -27.73
N GLY A 911 2.29 -16.70 -26.94
CA GLY A 911 3.26 -15.78 -26.39
C GLY A 911 3.36 -15.86 -24.86
N THR A 912 4.59 -15.78 -24.36
CA THR A 912 4.92 -15.94 -22.94
C THR A 912 4.31 -14.87 -22.04
N LEU A 913 4.16 -13.63 -22.53
CA LEU A 913 3.55 -12.55 -21.74
C LEU A 913 2.05 -12.81 -21.56
N TYR A 914 1.31 -13.16 -22.62
CA TYR A 914 -0.11 -13.52 -22.50
C TYR A 914 -0.34 -14.79 -21.67
N LYS A 915 0.54 -15.80 -21.80
CA LYS A 915 0.46 -17.08 -21.07
C LYS A 915 0.75 -16.94 -19.56
N LEU A 916 1.75 -16.15 -19.18
CA LEU A 916 2.30 -16.16 -17.81
C LEU A 916 1.90 -14.93 -16.98
N HIS A 917 1.43 -13.84 -17.61
CA HIS A 917 1.07 -12.63 -16.89
C HIS A 917 -0.38 -12.70 -16.36
N PRO A 918 -0.58 -12.56 -15.04
CA PRO A 918 -1.84 -12.91 -14.37
C PRO A 918 -3.04 -12.09 -14.85
N CYS A 919 -2.82 -10.78 -15.07
CA CYS A 919 -3.89 -9.83 -15.40
C CYS A 919 -3.92 -9.40 -16.87
N PHE A 920 -2.94 -9.80 -17.69
CA PHE A 920 -2.79 -9.24 -19.05
C PHE A 920 -3.95 -9.64 -19.96
N SER A 921 -4.27 -10.93 -20.01
CA SER A 921 -5.38 -11.47 -20.81
C SER A 921 -6.73 -10.90 -20.37
N GLN A 922 -6.97 -10.79 -19.06
CA GLN A 922 -8.19 -10.22 -18.49
C GLN A 922 -8.35 -8.73 -18.83
N ASN A 923 -7.29 -7.94 -18.66
CA ASN A 923 -7.30 -6.51 -18.98
C ASN A 923 -7.51 -6.28 -20.49
N LEU A 924 -6.83 -7.06 -21.34
CA LEU A 924 -7.01 -7.01 -22.79
C LEU A 924 -8.45 -7.33 -23.18
N GLN A 925 -9.02 -8.43 -22.67
CA GLN A 925 -10.40 -8.84 -22.96
C GLN A 925 -11.43 -7.80 -22.51
N LYS A 926 -11.25 -7.23 -21.31
CA LYS A 926 -12.11 -6.16 -20.79
C LYS A 926 -12.05 -4.93 -21.70
N THR A 927 -10.86 -4.41 -21.98
CA THR A 927 -10.69 -3.22 -22.82
C THR A 927 -11.17 -3.43 -24.25
N LEU A 928 -10.97 -4.63 -24.83
CA LEU A 928 -11.48 -4.95 -26.16
C LEU A 928 -13.01 -4.90 -26.20
N LYS A 929 -13.68 -5.43 -25.17
CA LYS A 929 -15.15 -5.39 -25.07
C LYS A 929 -15.68 -3.96 -24.96
N ASP A 930 -14.94 -3.08 -24.26
CA ASP A 930 -15.30 -1.67 -24.13
C ASP A 930 -15.09 -0.88 -25.44
N LEU A 931 -14.11 -1.26 -26.28
CA LEU A 931 -13.76 -0.60 -27.55
C LEU A 931 -14.45 -1.17 -28.81
N ALA A 932 -14.89 -2.43 -28.76
CA ALA A 932 -15.56 -3.14 -29.85
C ALA A 932 -16.84 -3.84 -29.37
N PRO A 933 -17.83 -3.11 -28.84
CA PRO A 933 -19.01 -3.68 -28.18
C PRO A 933 -19.93 -4.49 -29.11
N ASN A 934 -19.78 -4.34 -30.43
CA ASN A 934 -20.51 -5.10 -31.45
C ASN A 934 -19.79 -6.41 -31.86
N CYS A 935 -18.60 -6.67 -31.31
CA CYS A 935 -17.80 -7.84 -31.59
C CYS A 935 -17.72 -8.76 -30.37
N ASN A 936 -18.34 -9.94 -30.46
CA ASN A 936 -18.23 -10.99 -29.48
C ASN A 936 -16.95 -11.81 -29.77
N VAL A 937 -15.87 -11.49 -29.06
CA VAL A 937 -14.53 -12.04 -29.31
C VAL A 937 -14.18 -13.11 -28.28
N SER A 938 -14.00 -14.35 -28.74
CA SER A 938 -13.44 -15.45 -27.95
C SER A 938 -11.92 -15.53 -28.11
N PHE A 939 -11.21 -15.97 -27.07
CA PHE A 939 -9.77 -16.16 -27.10
C PHE A 939 -9.42 -17.61 -26.82
N LEU A 940 -8.71 -18.26 -27.75
CA LEU A 940 -8.26 -19.63 -27.61
C LEU A 940 -6.74 -19.64 -27.47
N LEU A 941 -6.23 -20.19 -26.35
CA LEU A 941 -4.79 -20.29 -26.12
C LEU A 941 -4.23 -21.49 -26.88
N SER A 942 -3.17 -21.28 -27.66
CA SER A 942 -2.48 -22.35 -28.36
C SER A 942 -1.28 -22.84 -27.55
N GLU A 943 -1.20 -24.13 -27.23
CA GLU A 943 -0.05 -24.68 -26.49
C GLU A 943 1.21 -24.81 -27.37
N ASP A 944 1.04 -25.15 -28.66
CA ASP A 944 2.10 -25.28 -29.68
C ASP A 944 1.69 -24.66 -31.04
N GLY A 945 1.16 -23.43 -31.01
CA GLY A 945 0.42 -22.83 -32.13
C GLY A 945 1.20 -22.70 -33.44
N SER A 946 2.42 -22.16 -33.39
CA SER A 946 3.26 -21.98 -34.58
C SER A 946 3.63 -23.29 -35.29
N GLY A 947 3.83 -24.38 -34.54
CA GLY A 947 4.21 -25.69 -35.06
C GLY A 947 3.04 -26.48 -35.64
N LYS A 948 1.97 -26.66 -34.84
CA LYS A 948 0.70 -27.29 -35.28
C LYS A 948 0.14 -26.54 -36.50
N GLY A 949 0.21 -25.22 -36.47
CA GLY A 949 -0.24 -24.32 -37.52
C GLY A 949 0.50 -24.48 -38.85
N ALA A 950 1.84 -24.56 -38.83
CA ALA A 950 2.63 -24.75 -40.05
C ALA A 950 2.28 -26.06 -40.76
N ALA A 951 2.10 -27.14 -39.99
CA ALA A 951 1.65 -28.43 -40.53
C ALA A 951 0.24 -28.36 -41.13
N LEU A 952 -0.69 -27.63 -40.49
CA LEU A 952 -2.04 -27.42 -41.02
C LEU A 952 -2.05 -26.56 -42.30
N VAL A 953 -1.22 -25.51 -42.38
CA VAL A 953 -1.04 -24.76 -43.64
C VAL A 953 -0.47 -25.67 -44.73
N ALA A 954 0.55 -26.48 -44.41
CA ALA A 954 1.10 -27.46 -45.34
C ALA A 954 0.04 -28.50 -45.78
N ALA A 955 -0.85 -28.92 -44.90
CA ALA A 955 -1.96 -29.83 -45.20
C ALA A 955 -3.02 -29.18 -46.11
N VAL A 956 -3.42 -27.93 -45.83
CA VAL A 956 -4.33 -27.15 -46.70
C VAL A 956 -3.72 -26.90 -48.08
N ALA A 957 -2.40 -26.69 -48.15
CA ALA A 957 -1.65 -26.49 -49.40
C ALA A 957 -1.43 -27.77 -50.22
N SER A 958 -1.55 -28.95 -49.60
CA SER A 958 -1.30 -30.25 -50.23
C SER A 958 -2.58 -30.96 -50.70
N ARG A 959 -3.71 -30.24 -50.71
CA ARG A 959 -5.01 -30.69 -51.24
C ARG A 959 -5.06 -30.56 -52.77
#